data_AF-A0A495JBD7-F1
#
_entry.id   AF-A0A495JBD7-F1
#
_cell.length_a   1.000
_cell.length_b   1.000
_cell.length_c   1.000
_cell.angle_alpha   90.00
_cell.angle_beta   90.00
_cell.angle_gamma   90.00
#
_symmetry.space_group_name_H-M   'P 1'
#
loop_
_entity.id
_entity.type
_entity.pdbx_description
1 polymer ?
#
loop_
_entity_poly.entity_id
_entity_poly.type
_entity_poly.pdbx_seq_one_letter_code
_entity_poly.pdbx_strand_id
1 'polypeptide(L)'
;MNKTSTTYAQHAVWFTEQAGVAGGTYQLALGIRFGADLDQSALAEACTAVIDRHEVLSTAVEPDRDGVPALVPAAEKISVRHGELTDDRLSTELTRPFDLRQGPLARFTLLTSPTRGLLLVTAHHLVFDGMSKDVLLADLAAAYEAAVAGRPVDLGPAADPYAGDAAAEQERVTAELEPARRFWDSRWSPPGGVVLPGLIRVPTSAEPGQSREFTLAPELVHGLDRVTREIGVTRFELLLAVVHTLLDRYGNQDLPVGVGMSTRTARSAGRVGLFVNELPTYPPDPSGSFRDYAHAVRTGLREAYRFRHVPLARAVNGLRPAPALTPVSVGYRRRAAAPEFAGAATEVVWSLFNGTARNALHVQVVDGSDAVTVSLQHSPAAIDGAAVDRIGAHLRTVLAAVLDDPDRPMVTLPLLPPDEWAGLVDDGNATARDYPVEATVPELFTARVRRHPEAVAVVDRDRRLTYAELDAVSGRLAALLGQRGVGAGALVAIALDRSWQAVAALLAVLRLGAAYVPVDPAYPPSRQAMLLDDADPALVVTTAPVAARLDPRTPVFVVDDLDAGIEPDGIVTGQAAPVGPDDLAYVLHTSGSTGRPKGVMVRHGALANLLFGLGDLLGAGPAHRWLGLTSLSFDISGVEIFLPLVTGGSVVVASGTHAADGPAVCRLIREQRVTHVQATPSGWRILLDAGFGGPDAGGPDADSPDVGSPESGGIVALAGGEALPLPLARELRARVARLVNGYGPTEATIYATAADLPEGPQRVTIGRPLPNTRAYVLDARMRPVPVGVPGELYLGGPGVASGYLRQPELTGERFVPDPFAPAGSGGSAGRLYRTGDLVRRLPDGRFDFIGRADQQVKIRGHRVELGEIEAGLAAHPAVVAAAVVLRGDATEATLIGYVVPAGPPPEPGALRTHLARTLPAAMLPNTWVFLDRLPLTANGKLDRSALPDPPPDRILVPGPPTTPVEDDVVRRIRSIWQDVLQISDIGLDEDLFDLGGHSLTITRISGRIHQHLGVEVPLEVFFDTPTIAEIAEFVRDSGGGR
;
A
#
# COMPACT_ATOMS: atom_id res chain seq x y z
N MET A 1 -1.68 -26.59 54.37
CA MET A 1 -0.98 -26.98 53.13
C MET A 1 -0.42 -25.71 52.53
N ASN A 2 0.90 -25.62 52.39
CA ASN A 2 1.59 -24.36 52.10
C ASN A 2 1.37 -23.96 50.63
N LYS A 3 0.83 -22.76 50.41
CA LYS A 3 0.83 -22.12 49.09
C LYS A 3 2.28 -21.91 48.65
N THR A 4 2.62 -22.30 47.43
CA THR A 4 4.01 -22.22 46.94
C THR A 4 4.18 -21.07 45.96
N SER A 5 5.28 -20.33 46.10
CA SER A 5 5.64 -19.20 45.24
C SER A 5 5.81 -19.64 43.78
N THR A 6 5.43 -18.78 42.84
CA THR A 6 5.57 -19.00 41.40
C THR A 6 6.63 -18.09 40.78
N THR A 7 7.19 -18.53 39.66
CA THR A 7 8.15 -17.77 38.86
C THR A 7 7.46 -16.59 38.18
N TYR A 8 8.22 -15.57 37.79
CA TYR A 8 7.62 -14.45 37.06
C TYR A 8 7.19 -14.84 35.64
N ALA A 9 7.81 -15.87 35.05
CA ALA A 9 7.33 -16.46 33.81
C ALA A 9 5.93 -17.07 33.99
N GLN A 10 5.67 -17.75 35.11
CA GLN A 10 4.34 -18.27 35.46
C GLN A 10 3.33 -17.14 35.68
N HIS A 11 3.74 -16.00 36.26
CA HIS A 11 2.88 -14.82 36.37
C HIS A 11 2.45 -14.33 34.98
N ALA A 12 3.39 -14.19 34.03
CA ALA A 12 3.09 -13.70 32.69
C ALA A 12 2.12 -14.62 31.93
N VAL A 13 2.36 -15.94 31.98
CA VAL A 13 1.47 -16.95 31.39
C VAL A 13 0.07 -16.87 32.03
N TRP A 14 -0.01 -16.84 33.37
CA TRP A 14 -1.27 -16.75 34.09
C TRP A 14 -2.08 -15.49 33.73
N PHE A 15 -1.44 -14.31 33.73
CA PHE A 15 -2.13 -13.06 33.39
C PHE A 15 -2.64 -13.06 31.95
N THR A 16 -1.89 -13.68 31.03
CA THR A 16 -2.30 -13.84 29.63
C THR A 16 -3.53 -14.76 29.51
N GLU A 17 -3.56 -15.85 30.26
CA GLU A 17 -4.71 -16.76 30.35
C GLU A 17 -5.95 -16.07 30.94
N GLN A 18 -5.79 -15.33 32.05
CA GLN A 18 -6.90 -14.59 32.66
C GLN A 18 -7.43 -13.45 31.79
N ALA A 19 -6.58 -12.88 30.93
CA ALA A 19 -6.99 -11.88 29.94
C ALA A 19 -7.74 -12.48 28.73
N GLY A 20 -7.86 -13.82 28.64
CA GLY A 20 -8.59 -14.51 27.57
C GLY A 20 -7.88 -14.48 26.21
N VAL A 21 -6.60 -14.12 26.17
CA VAL A 21 -5.82 -13.95 24.92
C VAL A 21 -4.86 -15.12 24.65
N ALA A 22 -4.80 -16.13 25.52
CA ALA A 22 -3.88 -17.26 25.40
C ALA A 22 -4.40 -18.41 24.53
N GLY A 23 -5.72 -18.65 24.45
CA GLY A 23 -6.38 -19.52 23.46
C GLY A 23 -5.77 -20.92 23.23
N GLY A 24 -5.11 -21.52 24.23
CA GLY A 24 -4.43 -22.83 24.11
C GLY A 24 -2.96 -22.78 23.71
N THR A 25 -2.39 -21.60 23.45
CA THR A 25 -0.96 -21.41 23.06
C THR A 25 0.05 -21.86 24.10
N TYR A 26 -0.38 -22.00 25.34
CA TYR A 26 0.42 -22.53 26.43
C TYR A 26 0.24 -24.03 26.63
N GLN A 27 -0.30 -24.78 25.66
CA GLN A 27 -0.31 -26.23 25.71
C GLN A 27 0.89 -26.81 24.97
N LEU A 28 1.76 -27.53 25.67
CA LEU A 28 2.87 -28.26 25.06
C LEU A 28 2.54 -29.75 24.98
N ALA A 29 3.08 -30.39 23.95
CA ALA A 29 3.00 -31.83 23.79
C ALA A 29 4.38 -32.44 23.51
N LEU A 30 4.58 -33.65 24.02
CA LEU A 30 5.69 -34.54 23.71
C LEU A 30 5.09 -35.90 23.31
N GLY A 31 5.51 -36.42 22.15
CA GLY A 31 5.13 -37.76 21.70
C GLY A 31 6.31 -38.71 21.73
N ILE A 32 6.10 -39.93 22.22
CA ILE A 32 7.08 -41.02 22.16
C ILE A 32 6.40 -42.19 21.48
N ARG A 33 6.83 -42.51 20.26
CA ARG A 33 6.35 -43.66 19.51
C ARG A 33 7.16 -44.88 19.89
N PHE A 34 6.47 -45.99 20.08
CA PHE A 34 7.03 -47.29 20.43
C PHE A 34 6.62 -48.35 19.39
N GLY A 35 7.48 -49.34 19.19
CA GLY A 35 7.17 -50.56 18.46
C GLY A 35 6.18 -51.48 19.20
N ALA A 36 5.91 -52.64 18.61
CA ALA A 36 5.01 -53.66 19.18
C ALA A 36 5.61 -54.38 20.41
N ASP A 37 6.91 -54.21 20.64
CA ASP A 37 7.72 -54.74 21.74
C ASP A 37 7.58 -53.97 23.06
N LEU A 38 6.75 -52.92 23.09
CA LEU A 38 6.50 -52.13 24.30
C LEU A 38 5.86 -52.96 25.43
N ASP A 39 6.56 -53.06 26.56
CA ASP A 39 5.95 -53.45 27.83
C ASP A 39 5.12 -52.28 28.40
N GLN A 40 3.79 -52.37 28.27
CA GLN A 40 2.87 -51.33 28.72
C GLN A 40 2.80 -51.21 30.25
N SER A 41 3.04 -52.31 30.98
CA SER A 41 3.00 -52.30 32.45
C SER A 41 4.23 -51.58 33.00
N ALA A 42 5.40 -51.90 32.48
CA ALA A 42 6.64 -51.21 32.84
C ALA A 42 6.57 -49.72 32.48
N LEU A 43 5.93 -49.36 31.37
CA LEU A 43 5.72 -47.95 30.98
C LEU A 43 4.80 -47.22 31.97
N ALA A 44 3.73 -47.86 32.42
CA ALA A 44 2.81 -47.27 33.40
C ALA A 44 3.49 -47.04 34.76
N GLU A 45 4.31 -47.99 35.21
CA GLU A 45 5.14 -47.86 36.42
C GLU A 45 6.15 -46.72 36.26
N ALA A 46 6.84 -46.65 35.12
CA ALA A 46 7.78 -45.57 34.81
C ALA A 46 7.12 -44.18 34.81
N CYS A 47 5.94 -44.05 34.19
CA CYS A 47 5.17 -42.80 34.20
C CYS A 47 4.82 -42.38 35.64
N THR A 48 4.39 -43.33 36.47
CA THR A 48 4.02 -43.06 37.87
C THR A 48 5.23 -42.52 38.65
N ALA A 49 6.40 -43.15 38.53
CA ALA A 49 7.62 -42.70 39.19
C ALA A 49 8.05 -41.29 38.76
N VAL A 50 7.90 -40.95 37.48
CA VAL A 50 8.21 -39.62 36.95
C VAL A 50 7.22 -38.57 37.43
N ILE A 51 5.92 -38.89 37.49
CA ILE A 51 4.88 -38.03 38.04
C ILE A 51 5.16 -37.72 39.51
N ASP A 52 5.53 -38.73 40.29
CA ASP A 52 5.82 -38.59 41.73
C ASP A 52 7.11 -37.78 41.98
N ARG A 53 8.12 -37.94 41.12
CA ARG A 53 9.36 -37.15 41.19
C ARG A 53 9.15 -35.67 40.92
N HIS A 54 8.30 -35.34 39.94
CA HIS A 54 8.08 -33.97 39.48
C HIS A 54 6.70 -33.46 39.94
N GLU A 55 6.62 -33.09 41.23
CA GLU A 55 5.39 -32.61 41.88
C GLU A 55 4.64 -31.54 41.08
N VAL A 56 5.36 -30.69 40.35
CA VAL A 56 4.82 -29.56 39.57
C VAL A 56 3.81 -30.02 38.50
N LEU A 57 3.96 -31.24 37.96
CA LEU A 57 3.05 -31.81 36.97
C LEU A 57 1.63 -32.00 37.56
N SER A 58 1.57 -32.35 38.84
CA SER A 58 0.34 -32.67 39.59
C SER A 58 -0.22 -31.48 40.35
N THR A 59 -0.04 -30.26 39.83
CA THR A 59 -0.51 -29.02 40.46
C THR A 59 -1.74 -28.43 39.77
N ALA A 60 -2.41 -27.54 40.49
CA ALA A 60 -3.39 -26.57 40.02
C ALA A 60 -2.95 -25.16 40.42
N VAL A 61 -3.64 -24.13 39.93
CA VAL A 61 -3.37 -22.72 40.19
C VAL A 61 -4.46 -22.13 41.08
N GLU A 62 -4.06 -21.59 42.23
CA GLU A 62 -4.93 -20.81 43.10
C GLU A 62 -4.34 -19.39 43.24
N PRO A 63 -5.01 -18.33 42.74
CA PRO A 63 -4.51 -16.97 42.94
C PRO A 63 -4.60 -16.56 44.42
N ASP A 64 -3.67 -15.73 44.87
CA ASP A 64 -3.74 -15.09 46.17
C ASP A 64 -4.73 -13.90 46.18
N ARG A 65 -4.76 -13.15 47.28
CA ARG A 65 -5.68 -12.01 47.45
C ARG A 65 -5.39 -10.86 46.48
N ASP A 66 -4.16 -10.77 45.98
CA ASP A 66 -3.70 -9.74 45.04
C ASP A 66 -3.74 -10.23 43.59
N GLY A 67 -4.27 -11.44 43.35
CA GLY A 67 -4.42 -12.05 42.02
C GLY A 67 -3.16 -12.71 41.48
N VAL A 68 -2.10 -12.85 42.29
CA VAL A 68 -0.84 -13.52 41.92
C VAL A 68 -1.04 -15.04 41.95
N PRO A 69 -0.63 -15.79 40.92
CA PRO A 69 -0.85 -17.23 40.90
C PRO A 69 0.02 -17.95 41.93
N ALA A 70 -0.56 -18.90 42.67
CA ALA A 70 0.20 -19.88 43.46
C ALA A 70 -0.07 -21.29 42.94
N LEU A 71 0.96 -22.14 42.90
CA LEU A 71 0.75 -23.56 42.64
C LEU A 71 0.33 -24.28 43.92
N VAL A 72 -0.70 -25.12 43.79
CA VAL A 72 -1.23 -25.98 44.85
C VAL A 72 -1.37 -27.40 44.33
N PRO A 73 -1.32 -28.44 45.18
CA PRO A 73 -1.58 -29.81 44.73
C PRO A 73 -2.97 -29.94 44.10
N ALA A 74 -3.06 -30.61 42.95
CA ALA A 74 -4.35 -30.91 42.31
C ALA A 74 -5.14 -31.93 43.15
N ALA A 75 -6.47 -31.85 43.07
CA ALA A 75 -7.34 -32.80 43.78
C ALA A 75 -7.29 -34.22 43.20
N GLU A 76 -7.14 -34.32 41.87
CA GLU A 76 -7.00 -35.59 41.14
C GLU A 76 -5.52 -35.93 40.94
N LYS A 77 -5.15 -37.20 41.17
CA LYS A 77 -3.81 -37.70 40.82
C LYS A 77 -3.73 -38.03 39.34
N ILE A 78 -2.60 -37.75 38.71
CA ILE A 78 -2.36 -38.15 37.33
C ILE A 78 -2.25 -39.69 37.26
N SER A 79 -2.97 -40.28 36.30
CA SER A 79 -2.82 -41.69 35.89
C SER A 79 -2.64 -41.76 34.39
N VAL A 80 -2.01 -42.84 33.90
CA VAL A 80 -1.83 -43.07 32.46
C VAL A 80 -3.17 -43.48 31.86
N ARG A 81 -3.67 -42.68 30.92
CA ARG A 81 -4.92 -42.95 30.18
C ARG A 81 -4.63 -43.81 28.96
N HIS A 82 -5.52 -44.75 28.66
CA HIS A 82 -5.37 -45.63 27.50
C HIS A 82 -6.41 -45.28 26.42
N GLY A 83 -6.04 -45.43 25.15
CA GLY A 83 -6.94 -45.24 24.02
C GLY A 83 -6.41 -45.83 22.73
N GLU A 84 -7.25 -45.83 21.69
CA GLU A 84 -6.84 -46.22 20.34
C GLU A 84 -6.05 -45.09 19.66
N LEU A 85 -5.00 -45.45 18.92
CA LEU A 85 -4.22 -44.51 18.12
C LEU A 85 -4.92 -44.22 16.79
N THR A 86 -5.67 -43.11 16.75
CA THR A 86 -6.24 -42.51 15.54
C THR A 86 -5.89 -41.03 15.44
N ASP A 87 -5.93 -40.46 14.23
CA ASP A 87 -5.63 -39.03 14.03
C ASP A 87 -6.61 -38.12 14.79
N ASP A 88 -7.90 -38.46 14.78
CA ASP A 88 -8.94 -37.73 15.54
C ASP A 88 -8.67 -37.77 17.04
N ARG A 89 -8.25 -38.93 17.56
CA ARG A 89 -7.94 -39.09 18.98
C ARG A 89 -6.71 -38.29 19.38
N LEU A 90 -5.66 -38.31 18.55
CA LEU A 90 -4.44 -37.52 18.75
C LEU A 90 -4.75 -36.02 18.74
N SER A 91 -5.50 -35.55 17.74
CA SER A 91 -5.91 -34.15 17.61
C SER A 91 -6.74 -33.69 18.82
N THR A 92 -7.67 -34.53 19.28
CA THR A 92 -8.49 -34.26 20.47
C THR A 92 -7.62 -34.10 21.72
N GLU A 93 -6.65 -34.99 21.94
CA GLU A 93 -5.79 -34.90 23.12
C GLU A 93 -4.82 -33.70 23.06
N LEU A 94 -4.32 -33.34 21.86
CA LEU A 94 -3.44 -32.19 21.64
C LEU A 94 -4.13 -30.84 21.87
N THR A 95 -5.43 -30.75 21.59
CA THR A 95 -6.20 -29.49 21.66
C THR A 95 -7.09 -29.40 22.91
N ARG A 96 -7.24 -30.48 23.67
CA ARG A 96 -8.06 -30.50 24.88
C ARG A 96 -7.50 -29.51 25.92
N PRO A 97 -8.27 -28.48 26.35
CA PRO A 97 -7.80 -27.44 27.26
C PRO A 97 -7.61 -27.95 28.69
N PHE A 98 -6.80 -27.24 29.48
CA PHE A 98 -6.62 -27.46 30.91
C PHE A 98 -7.50 -26.50 31.72
N ASP A 99 -8.20 -27.01 32.74
CA ASP A 99 -8.76 -26.15 33.79
C ASP A 99 -7.65 -25.83 34.79
N LEU A 100 -7.15 -24.59 34.73
CA LEU A 100 -6.02 -24.17 35.54
C LEU A 100 -6.31 -24.21 37.04
N ARG A 101 -7.56 -24.09 37.47
CA ARG A 101 -7.94 -24.03 38.89
C ARG A 101 -8.16 -25.41 39.50
N GLN A 102 -8.51 -26.40 38.67
CA GLN A 102 -8.71 -27.78 39.14
C GLN A 102 -7.44 -28.63 39.00
N GLY A 103 -6.67 -28.41 37.93
CA GLY A 103 -5.56 -29.30 37.57
C GLY A 103 -6.02 -30.75 37.34
N PRO A 104 -5.09 -31.72 37.29
CA PRO A 104 -3.65 -31.53 37.17
C PRO A 104 -3.27 -30.87 35.83
N LEU A 105 -2.16 -30.13 35.81
CA LEU A 105 -1.68 -29.38 34.65
C LEU A 105 -0.84 -30.21 33.65
N ALA A 106 -0.84 -31.53 33.80
CA ALA A 106 -0.26 -32.47 32.85
C ALA A 106 -1.13 -33.72 32.69
N ARG A 107 -1.03 -34.39 31.54
CA ARG A 107 -1.71 -35.64 31.21
C ARG A 107 -0.78 -36.57 30.46
N PHE A 108 -0.85 -37.86 30.80
CA PHE A 108 -0.13 -38.93 30.14
C PHE A 108 -1.16 -39.85 29.50
N THR A 109 -1.11 -39.98 28.17
CA THR A 109 -2.05 -40.77 27.40
C THR A 109 -1.28 -41.74 26.51
N LEU A 110 -1.43 -43.04 26.75
CA LEU A 110 -0.93 -44.11 25.89
C LEU A 110 -1.99 -44.45 24.84
N LEU A 111 -1.70 -44.10 23.59
CA LEU A 111 -2.52 -44.44 22.43
C LEU A 111 -1.91 -45.65 21.71
N THR A 112 -2.67 -46.72 21.50
CA THR A 112 -2.17 -47.97 20.92
C THR A 112 -2.90 -48.34 19.64
N SER A 113 -2.18 -48.98 18.72
CA SER A 113 -2.68 -49.70 17.55
C SER A 113 -2.10 -51.13 17.58
N PRO A 114 -2.51 -52.05 16.69
CA PRO A 114 -1.98 -53.42 16.68
C PRO A 114 -0.46 -53.55 16.52
N THR A 115 0.22 -52.53 16.00
CA THR A 115 1.68 -52.58 15.70
C THR A 115 2.49 -51.46 16.33
N ARG A 116 1.85 -50.47 16.97
CA ARG A 116 2.52 -49.26 17.48
C ARG A 116 1.86 -48.74 18.74
N GLY A 117 2.66 -48.20 19.66
CA GLY A 117 2.21 -47.36 20.77
C GLY A 117 2.67 -45.92 20.61
N LEU A 118 1.91 -44.96 21.14
CA LEU A 118 2.28 -43.55 21.26
C LEU A 118 1.98 -43.09 22.69
N LEU A 119 3.01 -42.86 23.49
CA LEU A 119 2.85 -42.13 24.74
C LEU A 119 2.84 -40.63 24.40
N LEU A 120 1.68 -40.02 24.61
CA LEU A 120 1.48 -38.59 24.47
C LEU A 120 1.47 -37.95 25.87
N VAL A 121 2.44 -37.07 26.12
CA VAL A 121 2.47 -36.22 27.31
C VAL A 121 2.04 -34.82 26.90
N THR A 122 0.88 -34.37 27.40
CA THR A 122 0.41 -32.98 27.23
C THR A 122 0.50 -32.26 28.55
N ALA A 123 0.99 -31.02 28.55
CA ALA A 123 1.12 -30.23 29.77
C ALA A 123 0.96 -28.74 29.48
N HIS A 124 0.47 -28.01 30.47
CA HIS A 124 0.36 -26.56 30.39
C HIS A 124 1.74 -25.90 30.61
N HIS A 125 2.00 -24.78 29.92
CA HIS A 125 3.30 -24.11 29.91
C HIS A 125 3.68 -23.58 31.30
N LEU A 126 2.69 -23.40 32.20
CA LEU A 126 2.90 -23.09 33.61
C LEU A 126 3.76 -24.13 34.35
N VAL A 127 3.73 -25.39 33.95
CA VAL A 127 4.42 -26.49 34.65
C VAL A 127 5.40 -27.24 33.76
N PHE A 128 5.53 -26.83 32.50
CA PHE A 128 6.28 -27.55 31.48
C PHE A 128 6.87 -26.58 30.46
N ASP A 129 8.11 -26.80 30.05
CA ASP A 129 8.79 -26.00 29.04
C ASP A 129 9.54 -26.88 28.02
N GLY A 130 10.27 -26.25 27.11
CA GLY A 130 11.03 -26.95 26.08
C GLY A 130 12.03 -27.97 26.66
N MET A 131 12.83 -27.57 27.65
CA MET A 131 13.85 -28.43 28.27
C MET A 131 13.27 -29.45 29.25
N SER A 132 12.07 -29.19 29.79
CA SER A 132 11.33 -30.18 30.59
C SER A 132 11.08 -31.47 29.82
N LYS A 133 10.95 -31.40 28.49
CA LYS A 133 10.83 -32.59 27.64
C LYS A 133 12.05 -33.50 27.76
N ASP A 134 13.27 -32.94 27.75
CA ASP A 134 14.52 -33.69 27.84
C ASP A 134 14.67 -34.36 29.22
N VAL A 135 14.39 -33.62 30.29
CA VAL A 135 14.39 -34.13 31.66
C VAL A 135 13.38 -35.27 31.83
N LEU A 136 12.15 -35.04 31.36
CA LEU A 136 11.08 -36.03 31.44
C LEU A 136 11.45 -37.33 30.70
N LEU A 137 12.05 -37.21 29.51
CA LEU A 137 12.47 -38.36 28.72
C LEU A 137 13.59 -39.17 29.37
N ALA A 138 14.60 -38.50 29.91
CA ALA A 138 15.69 -39.16 30.62
C ALA A 138 15.17 -39.93 31.84
N ASP A 139 14.31 -39.30 32.63
CA ASP A 139 13.71 -39.91 33.81
C ASP A 139 12.75 -41.06 33.43
N LEU A 140 11.95 -40.91 32.36
CA LEU A 140 11.07 -41.97 31.84
C LEU A 140 11.86 -43.19 31.36
N ALA A 141 12.95 -42.98 30.61
CA ALA A 141 13.76 -44.08 30.10
C ALA A 141 14.48 -44.83 31.23
N ALA A 142 15.06 -44.11 32.20
CA ALA A 142 15.70 -44.70 33.37
C ALA A 142 14.70 -45.50 34.24
N ALA A 143 13.51 -44.95 34.47
CA ALA A 143 12.46 -45.65 35.20
C ALA A 143 11.94 -46.88 34.45
N TYR A 144 11.78 -46.78 33.13
CA TYR A 144 11.36 -47.89 32.27
C TYR A 144 12.38 -49.03 32.27
N GLU A 145 13.67 -48.72 32.16
CA GLU A 145 14.74 -49.71 32.23
C GLU A 145 14.75 -50.48 33.57
N ALA A 146 14.54 -49.77 34.69
CA ALA A 146 14.43 -50.40 36.00
C ALA A 146 13.21 -51.33 36.08
N ALA A 147 12.05 -50.86 35.62
CA ALA A 147 10.80 -51.63 35.63
C ALA A 147 10.87 -52.89 34.75
N VAL A 148 11.38 -52.78 33.52
CA VAL A 148 11.58 -53.93 32.62
C VAL A 148 12.56 -54.95 33.22
N ALA A 149 13.59 -54.49 33.93
CA ALA A 149 14.54 -55.36 34.62
C ALA A 149 14.02 -55.95 35.94
N GLY A 150 12.78 -55.62 36.35
CA GLY A 150 12.21 -56.03 37.64
C GLY A 150 12.96 -55.47 38.86
N ARG A 151 13.68 -54.36 38.69
CA ARG A 151 14.39 -53.65 39.77
C ARG A 151 13.46 -52.58 40.37
N PRO A 152 13.61 -52.23 41.66
CA PRO A 152 12.90 -51.08 42.24
C PRO A 152 13.16 -49.81 41.43
N VAL A 153 12.10 -49.13 41.02
CA VAL A 153 12.18 -47.84 40.32
C VAL A 153 12.48 -46.74 41.32
N ASP A 154 13.74 -46.30 41.38
CA ASP A 154 14.19 -45.18 42.22
C ASP A 154 14.93 -44.15 41.36
N LEU A 155 14.30 -43.00 41.13
CA LEU A 155 14.90 -41.86 40.42
C LEU A 155 15.67 -40.92 41.37
N GLY A 156 15.69 -41.21 42.68
CA GLY A 156 16.20 -40.35 43.74
C GLY A 156 15.21 -39.24 44.15
N PRO A 157 15.39 -38.64 45.34
CA PRO A 157 14.52 -37.58 45.84
C PRO A 157 14.67 -36.30 45.02
N ALA A 158 13.57 -35.56 44.86
CA ALA A 158 13.65 -34.16 44.43
C ALA A 158 14.37 -33.38 45.53
N ALA A 159 15.60 -32.90 45.26
CA ALA A 159 16.46 -32.30 46.29
C ALA A 159 15.88 -31.03 46.96
N ASP A 160 14.80 -30.45 46.43
CA ASP A 160 14.06 -29.32 46.99
C ASP A 160 12.69 -29.17 46.27
N PRO A 161 11.61 -28.66 46.88
CA PRO A 161 10.35 -28.36 46.19
C PRO A 161 10.51 -27.33 45.06
N TYR A 162 9.65 -27.35 44.03
CA TYR A 162 9.66 -26.35 42.94
C TYR A 162 9.54 -24.91 43.49
N ALA A 163 8.81 -24.77 44.59
CA ALA A 163 8.65 -23.52 45.35
C ALA A 163 9.98 -22.85 45.69
N GLY A 164 11.01 -23.63 46.04
CA GLY A 164 12.32 -23.11 46.40
C GLY A 164 13.05 -22.51 45.20
N ASP A 165 12.86 -23.05 43.99
CA ASP A 165 13.41 -22.45 42.77
C ASP A 165 12.72 -21.14 42.42
N ALA A 166 11.39 -21.11 42.55
CA ALA A 166 10.60 -19.90 42.30
C ALA A 166 10.96 -18.78 43.29
N ALA A 167 11.14 -19.09 44.57
CA ALA A 167 11.59 -18.11 45.58
C ALA A 167 12.99 -17.56 45.25
N ALA A 168 13.93 -18.44 44.89
CA ALA A 168 15.28 -18.03 44.50
C ALA A 168 15.30 -17.19 43.21
N GLU A 169 14.40 -17.47 42.25
CA GLU A 169 14.21 -16.62 41.08
C GLU A 169 13.69 -15.24 41.47
N GLN A 170 12.65 -15.16 42.32
CA GLN A 170 12.07 -13.88 42.73
C GLN A 170 13.09 -12.98 43.44
N GLU A 171 13.90 -13.54 44.34
CA GLU A 171 14.99 -12.83 45.01
C GLU A 171 16.00 -12.28 44.00
N ARG A 172 16.44 -13.12 43.05
CA ARG A 172 17.38 -12.73 41.99
C ARG A 172 16.81 -11.61 41.12
N VAL A 173 15.58 -11.74 40.65
CA VAL A 173 14.92 -10.72 39.82
C VAL A 173 14.81 -9.40 40.56
N THR A 174 14.48 -9.44 41.85
CA THR A 174 14.44 -8.24 42.70
C THR A 174 15.82 -7.57 42.77
N ALA A 175 16.89 -8.35 42.95
CA ALA A 175 18.25 -7.83 42.99
C ALA A 175 18.74 -7.26 41.63
N GLU A 176 18.30 -7.84 40.52
CA GLU A 176 18.72 -7.45 39.16
C GLU A 176 17.82 -6.39 38.50
N LEU A 177 16.68 -6.03 39.13
CA LEU A 177 15.64 -5.19 38.52
C LEU A 177 16.11 -3.79 38.13
N GLU A 178 16.76 -3.07 39.03
CA GLU A 178 17.23 -1.69 38.76
C GLU A 178 18.32 -1.62 37.67
N PRO A 179 19.33 -2.52 37.66
CA PRO A 179 20.20 -2.69 36.50
C PRO A 179 19.46 -3.00 35.20
N ALA A 180 18.47 -3.89 35.23
CA ALA A 180 17.69 -4.26 34.04
C ALA A 180 16.85 -3.09 33.51
N ARG A 181 16.21 -2.31 34.40
CA ARG A 181 15.48 -1.08 34.04
C ARG A 181 16.35 -0.12 33.26
N ARG A 182 17.50 0.25 33.82
CA ARG A 182 18.45 1.14 33.13
C ARG A 182 18.91 0.61 31.77
N PHE A 183 19.09 -0.70 31.65
CA PHE A 183 19.46 -1.32 30.39
C PHE A 183 18.35 -1.22 29.33
N TRP A 184 17.11 -1.55 29.71
CA TRP A 184 15.97 -1.59 28.80
C TRP A 184 15.38 -0.21 28.50
N ASP A 185 15.44 0.76 29.43
CA ASP A 185 14.93 2.12 29.22
C ASP A 185 15.54 2.82 27.99
N SER A 186 16.77 2.45 27.62
CA SER A 186 17.48 3.03 26.45
C SER A 186 17.46 2.16 25.20
N ARG A 187 16.92 0.93 25.28
CA ARG A 187 17.02 -0.10 24.22
C ARG A 187 15.68 -0.63 23.76
N TRP A 188 14.71 -0.72 24.67
CA TRP A 188 13.38 -1.19 24.32
C TRP A 188 12.65 -0.13 23.49
N SER A 189 12.29 -0.52 22.28
CA SER A 189 11.30 0.16 21.46
C SER A 189 10.19 -0.84 21.13
N PRO A 190 8.90 -0.48 21.31
CA PRO A 190 7.81 -1.33 20.88
C PRO A 190 7.87 -1.53 19.35
N PRO A 191 7.45 -2.69 18.84
CA PRO A 191 7.42 -2.92 17.39
C PRO A 191 6.49 -1.90 16.71
N GLY A 192 6.99 -1.24 15.68
CA GLY A 192 6.19 -0.42 14.77
C GLY A 192 5.43 -1.27 13.74
N GLY A 193 5.38 -0.80 12.49
CA GLY A 193 4.89 -1.62 11.37
C GLY A 193 5.77 -2.85 11.14
N VAL A 194 5.14 -3.98 10.80
CA VAL A 194 5.83 -5.24 10.51
C VAL A 194 5.62 -5.59 9.05
N VAL A 195 6.68 -6.01 8.39
CA VAL A 195 6.62 -6.46 6.99
C VAL A 195 7.07 -7.92 6.91
N LEU A 196 6.15 -8.82 6.58
CA LEU A 196 6.48 -10.18 6.15
C LEU A 196 5.79 -10.42 4.79
N PRO A 197 6.40 -11.23 3.90
CA PRO A 197 5.73 -11.69 2.69
C PRO A 197 4.32 -12.20 3.02
N GLY A 198 3.29 -11.62 2.40
CA GLY A 198 1.91 -12.06 2.58
C GLY A 198 1.29 -11.76 3.96
N LEU A 199 1.89 -10.90 4.78
CA LEU A 199 1.28 -10.46 6.04
C LEU A 199 0.00 -9.65 5.79
N ILE A 200 -1.09 -10.11 6.40
CA ILE A 200 -2.40 -9.47 6.35
C ILE A 200 -2.60 -8.61 7.59
N ARG A 201 -2.29 -9.17 8.77
CA ARG A 201 -2.35 -8.51 10.08
C ARG A 201 -1.39 -9.14 11.07
N VAL A 202 -1.03 -8.42 12.12
CA VAL A 202 -0.30 -8.97 13.26
C VAL A 202 -1.31 -9.56 14.26
N PRO A 203 -1.15 -10.81 14.73
CA PRO A 203 -1.99 -11.37 15.78
C PRO A 203 -1.86 -10.59 17.08
N THR A 204 -3.00 -10.28 17.72
CA THR A 204 -3.04 -9.61 19.04
C THR A 204 -3.42 -10.58 20.17
N SER A 205 -3.84 -11.79 19.81
CA SER A 205 -4.16 -12.89 20.71
C SER A 205 -3.77 -14.20 20.05
N ALA A 206 -3.81 -15.26 20.84
CA ALA A 206 -3.79 -16.62 20.32
C ALA A 206 -4.92 -16.88 19.34
N GLU A 207 -4.61 -17.66 18.31
CA GLU A 207 -5.55 -18.06 17.26
C GLU A 207 -5.14 -19.41 16.67
N PRO A 208 -6.03 -20.09 15.91
CA PRO A 208 -5.67 -21.29 15.19
C PRO A 208 -4.43 -21.06 14.32
N GLY A 209 -3.46 -21.96 14.47
CA GLY A 209 -2.17 -21.88 13.82
C GLY A 209 -1.88 -23.10 12.95
N GLN A 210 -0.78 -23.03 12.22
CA GLN A 210 -0.20 -24.10 11.40
C GLN A 210 1.33 -24.03 11.47
N SER A 211 2.00 -25.17 11.27
CA SER A 211 3.46 -25.30 11.20
C SER A 211 3.89 -25.71 9.79
N ARG A 212 4.87 -25.01 9.21
CA ARG A 212 5.59 -25.42 7.99
C ARG A 212 7.00 -25.82 8.38
N GLU A 213 7.42 -27.04 8.04
CA GLU A 213 8.70 -27.59 8.50
C GLU A 213 9.61 -27.96 7.33
N PHE A 214 10.90 -27.75 7.51
CA PHE A 214 11.93 -28.28 6.63
C PHE A 214 13.17 -28.67 7.43
N THR A 215 13.91 -29.66 6.91
CA THR A 215 15.18 -30.11 7.48
C THR A 215 16.32 -29.59 6.61
N LEU A 216 17.37 -29.07 7.25
CA LEU A 216 18.58 -28.66 6.54
C LEU A 216 19.28 -29.88 5.96
N ALA A 217 19.69 -29.80 4.70
CA ALA A 217 20.49 -30.85 4.07
C ALA A 217 21.82 -31.04 4.81
N PRO A 218 22.40 -32.26 4.83
CA PRO A 218 23.65 -32.55 5.52
C PRO A 218 24.76 -31.57 5.16
N GLU A 219 24.86 -31.16 3.90
CA GLU A 219 25.88 -30.23 3.41
C GLU A 219 25.78 -28.86 4.09
N LEU A 220 24.56 -28.36 4.33
CA LEU A 220 24.33 -27.11 5.05
C LEU A 220 24.68 -27.25 6.54
N VAL A 221 24.43 -28.41 7.15
CA VAL A 221 24.81 -28.66 8.56
C VAL A 221 26.34 -28.69 8.71
N HIS A 222 27.05 -29.36 7.80
CA HIS A 222 28.51 -29.37 7.79
C HIS A 222 29.09 -27.98 7.51
N GLY A 223 28.49 -27.22 6.59
CA GLY A 223 28.84 -25.83 6.33
C GLY A 223 28.64 -24.97 7.57
N LEU A 224 27.52 -25.13 8.26
CA LEU A 224 27.20 -24.44 9.51
C LEU A 224 28.26 -24.73 10.58
N ASP A 225 28.72 -25.98 10.73
CA ASP A 225 29.81 -26.31 11.66
C ASP A 225 31.15 -25.71 11.30
N ARG A 226 31.46 -25.69 10.00
CA ARG A 226 32.71 -25.09 9.53
C ARG A 226 32.71 -23.59 9.81
N VAL A 227 31.68 -22.88 9.34
CA VAL A 227 31.61 -21.42 9.41
C VAL A 227 31.48 -20.93 10.86
N THR A 228 30.68 -21.59 11.69
CA THR A 228 30.58 -21.22 13.11
C THR A 228 31.92 -21.33 13.85
N ARG A 229 32.73 -22.35 13.55
CA ARG A 229 34.11 -22.48 14.07
C ARG A 229 35.05 -21.43 13.50
N GLU A 230 34.96 -21.18 12.19
CA GLU A 230 35.81 -20.22 11.48
C GLU A 230 35.61 -18.78 11.95
N ILE A 231 34.35 -18.36 12.11
CA ILE A 231 34.02 -17.00 12.57
C ILE A 231 33.92 -16.91 14.10
N GLY A 232 33.88 -18.05 14.80
CA GLY A 232 33.89 -18.09 16.27
C GLY A 232 32.57 -17.70 16.93
N VAL A 233 31.42 -18.03 16.33
CA VAL A 233 30.07 -17.86 16.89
C VAL A 233 29.38 -19.22 17.06
N THR A 234 28.26 -19.29 17.77
CA THR A 234 27.45 -20.51 17.88
C THR A 234 26.52 -20.69 16.68
N ARG A 235 26.04 -21.93 16.44
CA ARG A 235 25.00 -22.21 15.44
C ARG A 235 23.75 -21.33 15.64
N PHE A 236 23.34 -21.11 16.89
CA PHE A 236 22.22 -20.23 17.21
C PHE A 236 22.48 -18.76 16.83
N GLU A 237 23.64 -18.21 17.23
CA GLU A 237 24.02 -16.83 16.92
C GLU A 237 24.03 -16.58 15.40
N LEU A 238 24.56 -17.54 14.61
CA LEU A 238 24.57 -17.45 13.15
C LEU A 238 23.15 -17.52 12.56
N LEU A 239 22.33 -18.47 13.00
CA LEU A 239 20.94 -18.59 12.51
C LEU A 239 20.08 -17.38 12.89
N LEU A 240 20.29 -16.82 14.09
CA LEU A 240 19.64 -15.57 14.50
C LEU A 240 20.10 -14.40 13.62
N ALA A 241 21.38 -14.34 13.26
CA ALA A 241 21.88 -13.34 12.30
C ALA A 241 21.27 -13.51 10.91
N VAL A 242 21.03 -14.74 10.44
CA VAL A 242 20.30 -15.01 9.18
C VAL A 242 18.85 -14.53 9.26
N VAL A 243 18.16 -14.77 10.39
CA VAL A 243 16.79 -14.28 10.60
C VAL A 243 16.74 -12.74 10.60
N HIS A 244 17.67 -12.08 11.32
CA HIS A 244 17.77 -10.62 11.31
C HIS A 244 18.08 -10.06 9.91
N THR A 245 18.97 -10.73 9.16
CA THR A 245 19.26 -10.38 7.76
C THR A 245 18.00 -10.45 6.91
N LEU A 246 17.19 -11.50 7.07
CA LEU A 246 15.95 -11.67 6.34
C LEU A 246 14.96 -10.54 6.62
N LEU A 247 14.79 -10.20 7.90
CA LEU A 247 13.88 -9.16 8.35
C LEU A 247 14.32 -7.78 7.87
N ASP A 248 15.61 -7.44 7.97
CA ASP A 248 16.19 -6.20 7.40
C ASP A 248 15.87 -6.09 5.90
N ARG A 249 16.05 -7.19 5.16
CA ARG A 249 15.80 -7.23 3.72
C ARG A 249 14.32 -7.17 3.32
N TYR A 250 13.41 -7.37 4.26
CA TYR A 250 11.98 -7.08 4.10
C TYR A 250 11.60 -5.66 4.51
N GLY A 251 12.55 -4.85 5.00
CA GLY A 251 12.31 -3.49 5.47
C GLY A 251 12.09 -3.35 6.99
N ASN A 252 12.40 -4.38 7.78
CA ASN A 252 12.22 -4.39 9.23
C ASN A 252 13.52 -4.04 9.98
N GLN A 253 14.05 -2.84 9.75
CA GLN A 253 15.36 -2.42 10.25
C GLN A 253 15.42 -2.22 11.77
N ASP A 254 14.28 -1.98 12.42
CA ASP A 254 14.19 -1.71 13.87
C ASP A 254 13.31 -2.74 14.60
N LEU A 255 12.97 -3.85 13.96
CA LEU A 255 11.99 -4.80 14.49
C LEU A 255 12.60 -5.66 15.62
N PRO A 256 12.06 -5.62 16.85
CA PRO A 256 12.49 -6.54 17.90
C PRO A 256 12.07 -7.97 17.57
N VAL A 257 13.03 -8.90 17.67
CA VAL A 257 12.81 -10.35 17.57
C VAL A 257 12.88 -10.96 18.96
N GLY A 258 11.79 -11.58 19.40
CA GLY A 258 11.73 -12.26 20.70
C GLY A 258 12.56 -13.54 20.68
N VAL A 259 13.49 -13.68 21.62
CA VAL A 259 14.33 -14.88 21.77
C VAL A 259 14.00 -15.56 23.08
N GLY A 260 13.56 -16.83 23.01
CA GLY A 260 13.33 -17.66 24.18
C GLY A 260 14.65 -18.07 24.84
N MET A 261 14.88 -17.61 26.07
CA MET A 261 16.09 -17.89 26.86
C MET A 261 15.76 -18.73 28.08
N SER A 262 16.58 -19.74 28.37
CA SER A 262 16.41 -20.51 29.61
C SER A 262 16.87 -19.71 30.83
N THR A 263 16.06 -19.77 31.89
CA THR A 263 16.38 -19.22 33.21
C THR A 263 16.89 -20.29 34.19
N ARG A 264 17.13 -21.52 33.71
CA ARG A 264 17.63 -22.62 34.56
C ARG A 264 18.99 -22.32 35.15
N THR A 265 19.20 -22.81 36.37
CA THR A 265 20.48 -22.79 37.08
C THR A 265 20.94 -24.22 37.36
N ALA A 266 22.11 -24.41 37.96
CA ALA A 266 22.56 -25.75 38.38
C ALA A 266 21.53 -26.46 39.29
N ARG A 267 20.80 -25.69 40.10
CA ARG A 267 19.75 -26.20 41.01
C ARG A 267 18.50 -26.72 40.26
N SER A 268 18.13 -26.09 39.16
CA SER A 268 16.94 -26.41 38.38
C SER A 268 17.21 -27.16 37.06
N ALA A 269 18.46 -27.56 36.81
CA ALA A 269 18.85 -28.22 35.55
C ALA A 269 18.10 -29.54 35.30
N GLY A 270 17.93 -30.38 36.32
CA GLY A 270 17.27 -31.69 36.23
C GLY A 270 15.78 -31.69 36.61
N ARG A 271 15.07 -30.56 36.47
CA ARG A 271 13.68 -30.42 36.93
C ARG A 271 12.70 -30.25 35.78
N VAL A 272 11.47 -30.72 35.94
CA VAL A 272 10.36 -30.29 35.09
C VAL A 272 9.78 -28.98 35.64
N GLY A 273 9.39 -28.04 34.77
CA GLY A 273 8.84 -26.74 35.17
C GLY A 273 8.99 -25.63 34.13
N LEU A 274 8.48 -24.43 34.44
CA LEU A 274 8.58 -23.27 33.57
C LEU A 274 9.84 -22.44 33.87
N PHE A 275 10.88 -22.61 33.06
CA PHE A 275 12.15 -21.88 33.20
C PHE A 275 12.61 -21.24 31.89
N VAL A 276 11.70 -20.52 31.22
CA VAL A 276 11.98 -19.73 30.02
C VAL A 276 11.51 -18.29 30.20
N ASN A 277 12.29 -17.35 29.69
CA ASN A 277 11.93 -15.95 29.56
C ASN A 277 12.21 -15.51 28.12
N GLU A 278 11.31 -14.73 27.54
CA GLU A 278 11.48 -14.22 26.18
C GLU A 278 12.00 -12.78 26.24
N LEU A 279 13.15 -12.52 25.63
CA LEU A 279 13.76 -11.19 25.58
C LEU A 279 13.94 -10.73 24.14
N PRO A 280 13.72 -9.43 23.84
CA PRO A 280 13.88 -8.91 22.50
C PRO A 280 15.36 -8.79 22.15
N THR A 281 15.67 -9.09 20.90
CA THR A 281 16.95 -8.79 20.25
C THR A 281 16.68 -7.92 19.03
N TYR A 282 17.59 -7.00 18.74
CA TYR A 282 17.46 -6.05 17.64
C TYR A 282 18.50 -6.38 16.56
N PRO A 283 18.18 -6.18 15.27
CA PRO A 283 19.16 -6.30 14.21
C PRO A 283 20.25 -5.23 14.40
N PRO A 284 21.54 -5.59 14.26
CA PRO A 284 22.62 -4.61 14.24
C PRO A 284 22.66 -3.86 12.90
N ASP A 285 23.53 -2.85 12.79
CA ASP A 285 23.80 -2.15 11.54
C ASP A 285 24.31 -3.14 10.48
N PRO A 286 23.67 -3.25 9.30
CA PRO A 286 24.09 -4.14 8.23
C PRO A 286 25.28 -3.60 7.41
N SER A 287 26.04 -2.62 7.92
CA SER A 287 27.29 -2.19 7.30
C SER A 287 28.38 -3.26 7.45
N GLY A 288 29.13 -3.52 6.37
CA GLY A 288 30.22 -4.50 6.37
C GLY A 288 29.83 -5.92 5.94
N SER A 289 30.60 -6.89 6.44
CA SER A 289 30.47 -8.31 6.10
C SER A 289 29.44 -9.04 6.96
N PHE A 290 29.00 -10.22 6.54
CA PHE A 290 28.16 -11.07 7.39
C PHE A 290 28.88 -11.53 8.67
N ARG A 291 30.19 -11.75 8.61
CA ARG A 291 31.03 -12.05 9.78
C ARG A 291 30.89 -10.98 10.86
N ASP A 292 31.06 -9.71 10.48
CA ASP A 292 30.95 -8.57 11.41
C ASP A 292 29.53 -8.49 11.99
N TYR A 293 28.53 -8.68 11.15
CA TYR A 293 27.12 -8.70 11.54
C TYR A 293 26.81 -9.80 12.56
N ALA A 294 27.31 -11.03 12.34
CA ALA A 294 27.13 -12.14 13.27
C ALA A 294 27.83 -11.90 14.63
N HIS A 295 28.99 -11.23 14.63
CA HIS A 295 29.65 -10.80 15.86
C HIS A 295 28.86 -9.72 16.62
N ALA A 296 28.23 -8.79 15.91
CA ALA A 296 27.37 -7.79 16.50
C ALA A 296 26.10 -8.42 17.12
N VAL A 297 25.46 -9.36 16.41
CA VAL A 297 24.34 -10.16 16.94
C VAL A 297 24.73 -10.91 18.21
N ARG A 298 25.89 -11.58 18.20
CA ARG A 298 26.43 -12.25 19.40
C ARG A 298 26.62 -11.29 20.56
N THR A 299 27.15 -10.09 20.31
CA THR A 299 27.38 -9.08 21.34
C THR A 299 26.05 -8.63 21.95
N GLY A 300 25.08 -8.24 21.12
CA GLY A 300 23.75 -7.84 21.59
C GLY A 300 23.01 -8.96 22.34
N LEU A 301 23.09 -10.19 21.84
CA LEU A 301 22.51 -11.36 22.50
C LEU A 301 23.13 -11.59 23.89
N ARG A 302 24.45 -11.45 24.03
CA ARG A 302 25.16 -11.61 25.32
C ARG A 302 24.76 -10.53 26.33
N GLU A 303 24.60 -9.29 25.87
CA GLU A 303 24.11 -8.20 26.72
C GLU A 303 22.71 -8.49 27.25
N ALA A 304 21.78 -8.88 26.37
CA ALA A 304 20.42 -9.27 26.76
C ALA A 304 20.42 -10.50 27.70
N TYR A 305 21.28 -11.49 27.43
CA TYR A 305 21.38 -12.72 28.22
C TYR A 305 21.78 -12.47 29.69
N ARG A 306 22.48 -11.37 29.99
CA ARG A 306 22.79 -10.95 31.37
C ARG A 306 21.52 -10.77 32.20
N PHE A 307 20.44 -10.31 31.58
CA PHE A 307 19.16 -10.02 32.22
C PHE A 307 18.09 -11.08 31.95
N ARG A 308 18.48 -12.28 31.47
CA ARG A 308 17.54 -13.38 31.13
C ARG A 308 16.57 -13.77 32.23
N HIS A 309 16.91 -13.53 33.50
CA HIS A 309 16.02 -13.83 34.62
C HIS A 309 14.94 -12.77 34.84
N VAL A 310 15.15 -11.52 34.41
CA VAL A 310 14.23 -10.40 34.61
C VAL A 310 13.23 -10.34 33.46
N PRO A 311 11.92 -10.51 33.69
CA PRO A 311 10.91 -10.35 32.64
C PRO A 311 10.88 -8.92 32.12
N LEU A 312 10.77 -8.75 30.80
CA LEU A 312 10.78 -7.44 30.16
C LEU A 312 9.69 -6.51 30.71
N ALA A 313 8.47 -7.03 30.91
CA ALA A 313 7.33 -6.27 31.46
C ALA A 313 7.56 -5.73 32.88
N ARG A 314 8.56 -6.24 33.63
CA ARG A 314 8.97 -5.65 34.92
C ARG A 314 10.04 -4.58 34.77
N ALA A 315 10.91 -4.74 33.77
CA ALA A 315 12.00 -3.81 33.51
C ALA A 315 11.56 -2.57 32.72
N VAL A 316 10.47 -2.65 31.95
CA VAL A 316 9.94 -1.53 31.16
C VAL A 316 8.65 -1.01 31.78
N ASN A 317 8.61 0.26 32.14
CA ASN A 317 7.41 0.90 32.70
C ASN A 317 6.28 0.96 31.65
N GLY A 318 5.06 0.61 32.07
CA GLY A 318 3.87 0.64 31.23
C GLY A 318 3.69 -0.55 30.29
N LEU A 319 4.69 -1.45 30.18
CA LEU A 319 4.59 -2.65 29.37
C LEU A 319 3.77 -3.73 30.11
N ARG A 320 2.69 -4.21 29.49
CA ARG A 320 1.84 -5.27 30.05
C ARG A 320 2.30 -6.65 29.58
N PRO A 321 2.08 -7.71 30.38
CA PRO A 321 2.20 -9.09 29.88
C PRO A 321 1.26 -9.32 28.69
N ALA A 322 1.74 -10.00 27.66
CA ALA A 322 0.99 -10.35 26.46
C ALA A 322 1.37 -11.77 26.00
N PRO A 323 0.55 -12.45 25.18
CA PRO A 323 0.89 -13.77 24.63
C PRO A 323 2.22 -13.76 23.89
N ALA A 324 2.52 -12.66 23.19
CA ALA A 324 3.79 -12.35 22.57
C ALA A 324 4.06 -10.85 22.65
N LEU A 325 5.30 -10.46 22.97
CA LEU A 325 5.73 -9.06 22.99
C LEU A 325 6.30 -8.60 21.64
N THR A 326 6.59 -9.56 20.76
CA THR A 326 7.21 -9.33 19.46
C THR A 326 6.41 -10.06 18.37
N PRO A 327 6.28 -9.49 17.16
CA PRO A 327 5.53 -10.11 16.07
C PRO A 327 6.29 -11.29 15.44
N VAL A 328 7.61 -11.31 15.59
CA VAL A 328 8.48 -12.42 15.18
C VAL A 328 9.28 -12.90 16.38
N SER A 329 9.30 -14.21 16.62
CA SER A 329 10.11 -14.80 17.67
C SER A 329 10.89 -16.02 17.18
N VAL A 330 12.00 -16.32 17.86
CA VAL A 330 12.91 -17.43 17.56
C VAL A 330 13.10 -18.28 18.81
N GLY A 331 12.79 -19.56 18.67
CA GLY A 331 13.17 -20.60 19.62
C GLY A 331 14.32 -21.41 19.04
N TYR A 332 15.37 -21.66 19.82
CA TYR A 332 16.45 -22.57 19.44
C TYR A 332 16.67 -23.60 20.54
N ARG A 333 16.79 -24.85 20.14
CA ARG A 333 17.10 -25.95 21.05
C ARG A 333 18.13 -26.86 20.44
N ARG A 334 19.19 -27.13 21.19
CA ARG A 334 20.08 -28.24 20.91
C ARG A 334 19.48 -29.52 21.50
N ARG A 335 19.25 -30.50 20.65
CA ARG A 335 18.73 -31.82 21.01
C ARG A 335 19.90 -32.74 21.38
N ALA A 336 19.84 -33.31 22.58
CA ALA A 336 20.69 -34.44 22.95
C ALA A 336 20.20 -35.72 22.26
N ALA A 337 21.06 -36.76 22.20
CA ALA A 337 20.59 -38.08 21.78
C ALA A 337 19.41 -38.51 22.67
N ALA A 338 18.32 -38.96 22.05
CA ALA A 338 17.19 -39.45 22.82
C ALA A 338 17.62 -40.69 23.62
N PRO A 339 17.22 -40.83 24.88
CA PRO A 339 17.57 -42.01 25.66
C PRO A 339 16.91 -43.25 25.03
N GLU A 340 17.62 -44.38 25.09
CA GLU A 340 17.08 -45.67 24.63
C GLU A 340 16.12 -46.24 25.67
N PHE A 341 15.01 -46.79 25.20
CA PHE A 341 14.07 -47.53 26.06
C PHE A 341 14.40 -49.02 25.95
N ALA A 342 14.82 -49.62 27.07
CA ALA A 342 15.30 -50.99 27.08
C ALA A 342 14.26 -51.98 26.53
N GLY A 343 14.63 -52.69 25.45
CA GLY A 343 13.77 -53.70 24.83
C GLY A 343 12.61 -53.14 24.00
N ALA A 344 12.59 -51.83 23.70
CA ALA A 344 11.57 -51.22 22.86
C ALA A 344 12.18 -50.28 21.79
N ALA A 345 11.80 -50.46 20.53
CA ALA A 345 12.16 -49.50 19.48
C ALA A 345 11.39 -48.18 19.66
N THR A 346 12.10 -47.04 19.71
CA THR A 346 11.48 -45.73 19.99
C THR A 346 11.83 -44.61 19.03
N GLU A 347 10.84 -43.77 18.73
CA GLU A 347 10.99 -42.49 18.01
C GLU A 347 10.36 -41.36 18.83
N VAL A 348 11.15 -40.33 19.18
CA VAL A 348 10.68 -39.17 19.93
C VAL A 348 10.26 -38.03 19.00
N VAL A 349 9.03 -37.58 19.14
CA VAL A 349 8.44 -36.46 18.39
C VAL A 349 8.39 -35.22 19.29
N TRP A 350 9.40 -34.37 19.14
CA TRP A 350 9.63 -33.19 20.00
C TRP A 350 8.75 -31.98 19.66
N SER A 351 8.35 -31.86 18.41
CA SER A 351 7.64 -30.70 17.86
C SER A 351 6.21 -31.07 17.47
N LEU A 352 5.45 -31.61 18.42
CA LEU A 352 4.00 -31.71 18.24
C LEU A 352 3.40 -30.31 18.34
N PHE A 353 3.08 -29.75 17.18
CA PHE A 353 2.38 -28.48 17.10
C PHE A 353 0.94 -28.66 17.57
N ASN A 354 0.54 -27.86 18.55
CA ASN A 354 -0.76 -27.96 19.22
C ASN A 354 -1.92 -27.30 18.43
N GLY A 355 -1.63 -26.73 17.26
CA GLY A 355 -2.63 -26.07 16.43
C GLY A 355 -2.86 -24.59 16.75
N THR A 356 -1.99 -23.93 17.51
CA THR A 356 -2.17 -22.52 17.93
C THR A 356 -0.95 -21.66 17.64
N ALA A 357 -1.19 -20.39 17.28
CA ALA A 357 -0.14 -19.40 17.04
C ALA A 357 -0.43 -18.10 17.82
N ARG A 358 0.63 -17.42 18.26
CA ARG A 358 0.55 -16.18 19.06
C ARG A 358 1.38 -15.01 18.48
N ASN A 359 2.28 -15.31 17.55
CA ASN A 359 3.09 -14.36 16.81
C ASN A 359 2.65 -14.40 15.33
N ALA A 360 2.97 -13.37 14.56
CA ALA A 360 2.82 -13.45 13.10
C ALA A 360 3.68 -14.58 12.53
N LEU A 361 4.91 -14.73 13.06
CA LEU A 361 5.81 -15.82 12.73
C LEU A 361 6.62 -16.24 13.96
N HIS A 362 6.61 -17.53 14.29
CA HIS A 362 7.54 -18.12 15.26
C HIS A 362 8.44 -19.12 14.55
N VAL A 363 9.77 -18.92 14.65
CA VAL A 363 10.79 -19.78 14.06
C VAL A 363 11.36 -20.68 15.16
N GLN A 364 11.01 -21.96 15.14
CA GLN A 364 11.56 -22.95 16.05
C GLN A 364 12.63 -23.78 15.34
N VAL A 365 13.87 -23.71 15.83
CA VAL A 365 14.98 -24.54 15.38
C VAL A 365 15.21 -25.68 16.38
N VAL A 366 15.25 -26.91 15.87
CA VAL A 366 15.64 -28.11 16.61
C VAL A 366 16.95 -28.64 16.01
N ASP A 367 18.03 -28.45 16.74
CA ASP A 367 19.40 -28.76 16.34
C ASP A 367 19.85 -30.09 16.95
N GLY A 368 19.66 -31.20 16.22
CA GLY A 368 20.06 -32.55 16.62
C GLY A 368 21.45 -32.95 16.16
N SER A 369 21.87 -34.16 16.56
CA SER A 369 23.15 -34.77 16.15
C SER A 369 23.24 -34.97 14.64
N ASP A 370 22.14 -35.41 14.02
CA ASP A 370 22.14 -35.87 12.62
C ASP A 370 21.39 -34.92 11.67
N ALA A 371 20.59 -34.00 12.22
CA ALA A 371 19.74 -33.10 11.45
C ALA A 371 19.42 -31.82 12.21
N VAL A 372 19.28 -30.72 11.47
CA VAL A 372 18.72 -29.46 11.97
C VAL A 372 17.38 -29.23 11.30
N THR A 373 16.30 -29.23 12.09
CA THR A 373 14.94 -29.00 11.61
C THR A 373 14.49 -27.59 11.98
N VAL A 374 13.86 -26.90 11.03
CA VAL A 374 13.28 -25.57 11.21
C VAL A 374 11.78 -25.67 11.02
N SER A 375 11.02 -25.22 12.02
CA SER A 375 9.56 -25.12 12.01
C SER A 375 9.18 -23.64 12.01
N LEU A 376 8.37 -23.26 11.03
CA LEU A 376 7.79 -21.92 10.87
C LEU A 376 6.32 -22.00 11.27
N GLN A 377 6.01 -21.52 12.46
CA GLN A 377 4.67 -21.51 13.03
C GLN A 377 4.01 -20.17 12.78
N HIS A 378 2.77 -20.19 12.32
CA HIS A 378 2.02 -19.01 11.92
C HIS A 378 0.53 -19.20 12.13
N SER A 379 -0.23 -18.11 12.10
CA SER A 379 -1.67 -18.20 11.87
C SER A 379 -1.99 -18.02 10.39
N PRO A 380 -2.79 -18.93 9.78
CA PRO A 380 -3.32 -18.75 8.43
C PRO A 380 -4.18 -17.49 8.26
N ALA A 381 -4.74 -16.96 9.34
CA ALA A 381 -5.51 -15.71 9.32
C ALA A 381 -4.62 -14.46 9.31
N ALA A 382 -3.34 -14.60 9.69
CA ALA A 382 -2.36 -13.52 9.74
C ALA A 382 -1.46 -13.51 8.50
N ILE A 383 -1.01 -14.69 8.06
CA ILE A 383 -0.14 -14.87 6.90
C ILE A 383 -0.51 -16.17 6.19
N ASP A 384 -0.55 -16.12 4.86
CA ASP A 384 -0.86 -17.30 4.05
C ASP A 384 0.26 -18.35 4.09
N GLY A 385 -0.11 -19.64 4.03
CA GLY A 385 0.84 -20.75 4.13
C GLY A 385 1.89 -20.76 3.02
N ALA A 386 1.53 -20.40 1.78
CA ALA A 386 2.50 -20.33 0.69
C ALA A 386 3.47 -19.16 0.88
N ALA A 387 3.06 -18.11 1.59
CA ALA A 387 3.95 -17.02 1.97
C ALA A 387 4.97 -17.44 3.04
N VAL A 388 4.58 -18.30 3.98
CA VAL A 388 5.51 -18.90 4.95
C VAL A 388 6.51 -19.85 4.25
N ASP A 389 6.06 -20.62 3.26
CA ASP A 389 6.97 -21.46 2.47
C ASP A 389 8.02 -20.62 1.72
N ARG A 390 7.64 -19.45 1.18
CA ARG A 390 8.57 -18.46 0.60
C ARG A 390 9.56 -17.94 1.64
N ILE A 391 9.11 -17.57 2.83
CA ILE A 391 10.00 -17.16 3.95
C ILE A 391 11.03 -18.26 4.25
N GLY A 392 10.60 -19.53 4.28
CA GLY A 392 11.50 -20.67 4.46
C GLY A 392 12.51 -20.83 3.32
N ALA A 393 12.11 -20.58 2.07
CA ALA A 393 13.01 -20.59 0.92
C ALA A 393 14.05 -19.45 0.97
N HIS A 394 13.64 -18.25 1.39
CA HIS A 394 14.56 -17.13 1.59
C HIS A 394 15.57 -17.41 2.70
N LEU A 395 15.12 -17.98 3.83
CA LEU A 395 16.01 -18.37 4.93
C LEU A 395 17.09 -19.36 4.45
N ARG A 396 16.70 -20.39 3.68
CA ARG A 396 17.65 -21.33 3.08
C ARG A 396 18.63 -20.66 2.12
N THR A 397 18.15 -19.72 1.31
CA THR A 397 18.98 -19.00 0.32
C THR A 397 20.04 -18.14 1.00
N VAL A 398 19.64 -17.35 2.00
CA VAL A 398 20.57 -16.53 2.80
C VAL A 398 21.54 -17.45 3.56
N LEU A 399 21.04 -18.51 4.20
CA LEU A 399 21.90 -19.47 4.90
C LEU A 399 22.95 -20.08 3.97
N ALA A 400 22.56 -20.57 2.80
CA ALA A 400 23.51 -21.15 1.85
C ALA A 400 24.60 -20.16 1.44
N ALA A 401 24.23 -18.90 1.18
CA ALA A 401 25.17 -17.87 0.77
C ALA A 401 26.17 -17.46 1.85
N VAL A 402 25.73 -17.36 3.11
CA VAL A 402 26.63 -17.04 4.24
C VAL A 402 27.54 -18.21 4.59
N LEU A 403 27.11 -19.44 4.30
CA LEU A 403 27.95 -20.62 4.48
C LEU A 403 29.01 -20.75 3.39
N ASP A 404 28.71 -20.30 2.17
CA ASP A 404 29.67 -20.22 1.06
C ASP A 404 30.78 -19.20 1.35
N ASP A 405 30.40 -17.97 1.70
CA ASP A 405 31.32 -16.85 1.92
C ASP A 405 30.83 -15.94 3.07
N PRO A 406 31.32 -16.13 4.31
CA PRO A 406 30.92 -15.31 5.45
C PRO A 406 31.50 -13.89 5.41
N ASP A 407 32.50 -13.62 4.56
CA ASP A 407 33.12 -12.30 4.41
C ASP A 407 32.41 -11.44 3.34
N ARG A 408 31.43 -12.03 2.64
CA ARG A 408 30.58 -11.33 1.68
C ARG A 408 29.88 -10.13 2.34
N PRO A 409 29.86 -8.94 1.69
CA PRO A 409 29.11 -7.79 2.18
C PRO A 409 27.62 -8.12 2.31
N MET A 410 27.01 -7.72 3.43
CA MET A 410 25.58 -7.96 3.74
C MET A 410 24.65 -7.54 2.59
N VAL A 411 25.00 -6.43 1.94
CA VAL A 411 24.25 -5.82 0.83
C VAL A 411 24.29 -6.64 -0.46
N THR A 412 25.17 -7.62 -0.57
CA THR A 412 25.30 -8.47 -1.77
C THR A 412 24.76 -9.89 -1.55
N LEU A 413 24.34 -10.23 -0.33
CA LEU A 413 23.77 -11.54 -0.05
C LEU A 413 22.48 -11.77 -0.87
N PRO A 414 22.37 -12.90 -1.57
CA PRO A 414 21.14 -13.27 -2.25
C PRO A 414 20.04 -13.54 -1.22
N LEU A 415 18.85 -13.00 -1.51
CA LEU A 415 17.65 -13.19 -0.70
C LEU A 415 16.68 -14.15 -1.41
N LEU A 416 16.51 -13.93 -2.70
CA LEU A 416 15.53 -14.60 -3.54
C LEU A 416 16.13 -15.90 -4.10
N PRO A 417 15.40 -17.03 -4.04
CA PRO A 417 15.71 -18.21 -4.83
C PRO A 417 15.80 -17.86 -6.33
N PRO A 418 16.61 -18.57 -7.12
CA PRO A 418 16.77 -18.28 -8.55
C PRO A 418 15.46 -18.21 -9.32
N ASP A 419 14.53 -19.14 -9.08
CA ASP A 419 13.24 -19.18 -9.76
C ASP A 419 12.33 -18.00 -9.38
N GLU A 420 12.37 -17.54 -8.13
CA GLU A 420 11.61 -16.36 -7.70
C GLU A 420 12.20 -15.08 -8.29
N TRP A 421 13.53 -14.99 -8.35
CA TRP A 421 14.20 -13.88 -9.02
C TRP A 421 13.81 -13.80 -10.51
N ALA A 422 13.89 -14.93 -11.23
CA ALA A 422 13.49 -15.01 -12.64
C ALA A 422 12.00 -14.65 -12.82
N GLY A 423 11.14 -15.12 -11.92
CA GLY A 423 9.70 -14.79 -11.93
C GLY A 423 9.39 -13.30 -11.67
N LEU A 424 10.28 -12.57 -10.98
CA LEU A 424 10.14 -11.14 -10.69
C LEU A 424 10.78 -10.26 -11.75
N VAL A 425 11.89 -10.70 -12.35
CA VAL A 425 12.69 -9.89 -13.28
C VAL A 425 12.35 -10.20 -14.74
N ASP A 426 12.23 -11.47 -15.10
CA ASP A 426 12.06 -11.94 -16.47
C ASP A 426 10.60 -12.28 -16.78
N ASP A 427 10.05 -13.36 -16.22
CA ASP A 427 8.71 -13.87 -16.57
C ASP A 427 7.61 -12.87 -16.22
N GLY A 428 7.77 -12.17 -15.09
CA GLY A 428 6.86 -11.11 -14.65
C GLY A 428 6.82 -9.90 -15.59
N ASN A 429 7.81 -9.78 -16.48
CA ASN A 429 7.98 -8.71 -17.45
C ASN A 429 7.97 -9.21 -18.90
N ALA A 430 7.52 -10.45 -19.15
CA ALA A 430 7.35 -11.01 -20.48
C ALA A 430 6.10 -10.42 -21.17
N THR A 431 6.14 -9.10 -21.44
CA THR A 431 5.03 -8.32 -22.00
C THR A 431 5.21 -7.96 -23.47
N ALA A 432 6.24 -8.50 -24.13
CA ALA A 432 6.56 -8.20 -25.52
C ALA A 432 5.37 -8.47 -26.45
N ARG A 433 5.01 -7.48 -27.28
CA ARG A 433 3.97 -7.54 -28.31
C ARG A 433 4.42 -6.77 -29.55
N ASP A 434 4.15 -7.36 -30.71
CA ASP A 434 4.42 -6.73 -31.99
C ASP A 434 3.31 -5.74 -32.33
N TYR A 435 3.64 -4.45 -32.24
CA TYR A 435 2.79 -3.35 -32.67
C TYR A 435 3.51 -2.49 -33.70
N PRO A 436 2.80 -1.75 -34.57
CA PRO A 436 3.41 -0.86 -35.55
C PRO A 436 3.92 0.43 -34.87
N VAL A 437 4.83 0.29 -33.90
CA VAL A 437 5.40 1.39 -33.11
C VAL A 437 6.39 2.26 -33.89
N GLU A 438 6.82 1.77 -35.05
CA GLU A 438 7.62 2.54 -36.02
C GLU A 438 6.77 3.60 -36.74
N ALA A 439 5.44 3.48 -36.73
CA ALA A 439 4.54 4.45 -37.32
C ALA A 439 4.17 5.55 -36.33
N THR A 440 4.12 6.78 -36.84
CA THR A 440 3.68 7.94 -36.07
C THR A 440 2.16 8.02 -35.98
N VAL A 441 1.64 8.76 -34.99
CA VAL A 441 0.18 8.95 -34.83
C VAL A 441 -0.48 9.53 -36.09
N PRO A 442 0.09 10.54 -36.78
CA PRO A 442 -0.44 11.01 -38.07
C PRO A 442 -0.50 9.92 -39.13
N GLU A 443 0.51 9.08 -39.26
CA GLU A 443 0.52 7.98 -40.25
C GLU A 443 -0.56 6.94 -39.94
N LEU A 444 -0.72 6.58 -38.67
CA LEU A 444 -1.78 5.68 -38.20
C LEU A 444 -3.17 6.25 -38.49
N PHE A 445 -3.36 7.55 -38.26
CA PHE A 445 -4.59 8.25 -38.61
C PHE A 445 -4.84 8.28 -40.13
N THR A 446 -3.85 8.68 -40.94
CA THR A 446 -3.96 8.72 -42.41
C THR A 446 -4.26 7.33 -42.99
N ALA A 447 -3.72 6.25 -42.39
CA ALA A 447 -4.07 4.90 -42.78
C ALA A 447 -5.57 4.57 -42.57
N ARG A 448 -6.21 5.15 -41.55
CA ARG A 448 -7.67 5.06 -41.35
C ARG A 448 -8.44 5.89 -42.35
N VAL A 449 -8.01 7.13 -42.62
CA VAL A 449 -8.62 8.01 -43.64
C VAL A 449 -8.70 7.30 -45.00
N ARG A 450 -7.63 6.61 -45.42
CA ARG A 450 -7.61 5.87 -46.70
C ARG A 450 -8.57 4.69 -46.74
N ARG A 451 -8.80 4.02 -45.59
CA ARG A 451 -9.65 2.82 -45.51
C ARG A 451 -11.13 3.15 -45.34
N HIS A 452 -11.45 4.19 -44.56
CA HIS A 452 -12.80 4.56 -44.18
C HIS A 452 -13.01 6.08 -44.18
N PRO A 453 -12.91 6.76 -45.35
CA PRO A 453 -12.95 8.22 -45.44
C PRO A 453 -14.26 8.83 -44.92
N GLU A 454 -15.39 8.17 -45.18
CA GLU A 454 -16.74 8.63 -44.83
C GLU A 454 -17.16 8.31 -43.38
N ALA A 455 -16.33 7.57 -42.63
CA ALA A 455 -16.64 7.30 -41.23
C ALA A 455 -16.54 8.57 -40.40
N VAL A 456 -17.40 8.73 -39.39
CA VAL A 456 -17.36 9.89 -38.48
C VAL A 456 -16.14 9.76 -37.57
N ALA A 457 -15.29 10.77 -37.54
CA ALA A 457 -14.10 10.85 -36.68
C ALA A 457 -14.35 11.68 -35.42
N VAL A 458 -15.04 12.82 -35.55
CA VAL A 458 -15.30 13.75 -34.44
C VAL A 458 -16.74 14.22 -34.46
N VAL A 459 -17.35 14.29 -33.28
CA VAL A 459 -18.66 14.89 -33.03
C VAL A 459 -18.48 15.98 -31.97
N ASP A 460 -18.84 17.21 -32.32
CA ASP A 460 -18.82 18.37 -31.41
C ASP A 460 -20.10 19.20 -31.63
N ARG A 461 -21.01 19.14 -30.66
CA ARG A 461 -22.38 19.69 -30.77
C ARG A 461 -23.08 19.17 -32.03
N ASP A 462 -23.57 20.06 -32.90
CA ASP A 462 -24.25 19.70 -34.15
C ASP A 462 -23.28 19.30 -35.26
N ARG A 463 -21.97 19.49 -35.06
CA ARG A 463 -20.97 19.23 -36.08
C ARG A 463 -20.49 17.79 -36.03
N ARG A 464 -20.44 17.17 -37.20
CA ARG A 464 -19.90 15.82 -37.41
C ARG A 464 -18.88 15.89 -38.53
N LEU A 465 -17.62 15.60 -38.21
CA LEU A 465 -16.55 15.55 -39.19
C LEU A 465 -16.23 14.09 -39.51
N THR A 466 -16.19 13.76 -40.80
CA THR A 466 -15.66 12.48 -41.26
C THR A 466 -14.13 12.42 -41.13
N TYR A 467 -13.55 11.23 -41.26
CA TYR A 467 -12.09 11.07 -41.31
C TYR A 467 -11.48 11.89 -42.46
N ALA A 468 -12.11 11.89 -43.64
CA ALA A 468 -11.64 12.68 -44.80
C ALA A 468 -11.72 14.19 -44.54
N GLU A 469 -12.81 14.67 -43.93
CA GLU A 469 -12.97 16.09 -43.62
C GLU A 469 -11.98 16.56 -42.55
N LEU A 470 -11.76 15.75 -41.51
CA LEU A 470 -10.78 16.04 -40.46
C LEU A 470 -9.34 16.04 -41.01
N ASP A 471 -8.99 15.09 -41.88
CA ASP A 471 -7.68 15.08 -42.56
C ASP A 471 -7.49 16.31 -43.46
N ALA A 472 -8.53 16.71 -44.19
CA ALA A 472 -8.47 17.89 -45.04
C ALA A 472 -8.27 19.18 -44.22
N VAL A 473 -9.02 19.37 -43.13
CA VAL A 473 -8.89 20.57 -42.28
C VAL A 473 -7.54 20.58 -41.54
N SER A 474 -7.14 19.46 -40.93
CA SER A 474 -5.85 19.37 -40.25
C SER A 474 -4.66 19.51 -41.21
N GLY A 475 -4.77 19.00 -42.44
CA GLY A 475 -3.78 19.21 -43.50
C GLY A 475 -3.65 20.67 -43.94
N ARG A 476 -4.77 21.39 -44.09
CA ARG A 476 -4.74 22.84 -44.36
C ARG A 476 -4.13 23.62 -43.21
N LEU A 477 -4.52 23.31 -41.99
CA LEU A 477 -3.94 23.94 -40.81
C LEU A 477 -2.43 23.68 -40.72
N ALA A 478 -1.97 22.44 -40.97
CA ALA A 478 -0.54 22.12 -41.01
C ALA A 478 0.21 22.99 -42.04
N ALA A 479 -0.33 23.17 -43.25
CA ALA A 479 0.27 24.04 -44.25
C ALA A 479 0.37 25.51 -43.79
N LEU A 480 -0.68 26.03 -43.15
CA LEU A 480 -0.68 27.40 -42.60
C LEU A 480 0.32 27.57 -41.45
N LEU A 481 0.40 26.60 -40.53
CA LEU A 481 1.38 26.63 -39.45
C LEU A 481 2.82 26.52 -40.00
N GLY A 482 3.03 25.73 -41.05
CA GLY A 482 4.31 25.63 -41.76
C GLY A 482 4.77 26.95 -42.37
N GLN A 483 3.85 27.72 -42.96
CA GLN A 483 4.15 29.09 -43.45
C GLN A 483 4.54 30.06 -42.33
N ARG A 484 4.14 29.78 -41.09
CA ARG A 484 4.52 30.54 -39.88
C ARG A 484 5.82 30.03 -39.24
N GLY A 485 6.54 29.11 -39.90
CA GLY A 485 7.85 28.62 -39.46
C GLY A 485 7.79 27.38 -38.57
N VAL A 486 6.63 26.74 -38.40
CA VAL A 486 6.53 25.47 -37.66
C VAL A 486 7.06 24.32 -38.53
N GLY A 487 7.97 23.52 -38.00
CA GLY A 487 8.53 22.35 -38.68
C GLY A 487 8.99 21.27 -37.69
N ALA A 488 9.71 20.27 -38.20
CA ALA A 488 10.15 19.13 -37.41
C ALA A 488 10.98 19.56 -36.18
N GLY A 489 10.64 19.00 -35.02
CA GLY A 489 11.28 19.30 -33.73
C GLY A 489 10.83 20.61 -33.06
N ALA A 490 9.98 21.42 -33.70
CA ALA A 490 9.43 22.62 -33.07
C ALA A 490 8.43 22.25 -31.96
N LEU A 491 8.33 23.09 -30.92
CA LEU A 491 7.27 23.02 -29.92
C LEU A 491 6.16 24.02 -30.28
N VAL A 492 4.91 23.58 -30.28
CA VAL A 492 3.74 24.44 -30.55
C VAL A 492 2.81 24.41 -29.36
N ALA A 493 2.58 25.56 -28.75
CA ALA A 493 1.64 25.64 -27.63
C ALA A 493 0.19 25.59 -28.13
N ILE A 494 -0.64 24.76 -27.51
CA ILE A 494 -2.06 24.63 -27.82
C ILE A 494 -2.85 25.20 -26.63
N ALA A 495 -3.33 26.43 -26.79
CA ALA A 495 -4.18 27.13 -25.82
C ALA A 495 -5.64 27.12 -26.28
N LEU A 496 -6.19 25.92 -26.41
CA LEU A 496 -7.56 25.67 -26.84
C LEU A 496 -8.31 24.84 -25.79
N ASP A 497 -9.60 25.12 -25.60
CA ASP A 497 -10.50 24.20 -24.90
C ASP A 497 -10.90 23.05 -25.83
N ARG A 498 -11.46 21.98 -25.26
CA ARG A 498 -11.97 20.80 -25.97
C ARG A 498 -12.96 21.22 -27.05
N SER A 499 -12.58 20.94 -28.29
CA SER A 499 -13.34 21.29 -29.49
C SER A 499 -12.85 20.44 -30.66
N TRP A 500 -13.62 20.37 -31.74
CA TRP A 500 -13.12 19.75 -32.97
C TRP A 500 -11.90 20.51 -33.54
N GLN A 501 -11.81 21.83 -33.35
CA GLN A 501 -10.65 22.64 -33.75
C GLN A 501 -9.39 22.22 -32.99
N ALA A 502 -9.51 21.92 -31.69
CA ALA A 502 -8.39 21.42 -30.91
C ALA A 502 -7.87 20.08 -31.43
N VAL A 503 -8.77 19.13 -31.77
CA VAL A 503 -8.38 17.85 -32.38
C VAL A 503 -7.66 18.07 -33.72
N ALA A 504 -8.18 18.96 -34.57
CA ALA A 504 -7.55 19.31 -35.84
C ALA A 504 -6.17 19.97 -35.65
N ALA A 505 -6.01 20.83 -34.66
CA ALA A 505 -4.74 21.50 -34.33
C ALA A 505 -3.68 20.50 -33.83
N LEU A 506 -4.06 19.55 -32.96
CA LEU A 506 -3.15 18.50 -32.51
C LEU A 506 -2.64 17.67 -33.70
N LEU A 507 -3.53 17.20 -34.58
CA LEU A 507 -3.14 16.45 -35.78
C LEU A 507 -2.26 17.28 -36.73
N ALA A 508 -2.56 18.57 -36.90
CA ALA A 508 -1.80 19.47 -37.75
C ALA A 508 -0.35 19.65 -37.26
N VAL A 509 -0.16 19.85 -35.95
CA VAL A 509 1.16 19.98 -35.32
C VAL A 509 1.97 18.70 -35.49
N LEU A 510 1.37 17.55 -35.15
CA LEU A 510 2.04 16.25 -35.27
C LEU A 510 2.44 15.94 -36.73
N ARG A 511 1.60 16.32 -37.71
CA ARG A 511 1.87 16.14 -39.14
C ARG A 511 3.09 16.91 -39.63
N LEU A 512 3.46 18.01 -38.96
CA LEU A 512 4.66 18.80 -39.27
C LEU A 512 5.93 18.24 -38.62
N GLY A 513 5.82 17.16 -37.83
CA GLY A 513 6.91 16.66 -36.99
C GLY A 513 7.20 17.54 -35.77
N ALA A 514 6.29 18.46 -35.46
CA ALA A 514 6.35 19.29 -34.26
C ALA A 514 5.64 18.57 -33.10
N ALA A 515 6.02 18.92 -31.87
CA ALA A 515 5.36 18.43 -30.66
C ALA A 515 4.44 19.48 -30.08
N TYR A 516 3.25 19.09 -29.65
CA TYR A 516 2.33 20.03 -29.03
C TYR A 516 2.61 20.18 -27.52
N VAL A 517 2.37 21.38 -27.00
CA VAL A 517 2.47 21.72 -25.57
C VAL A 517 1.12 22.29 -25.12
N PRO A 518 0.28 21.52 -24.41
CA PRO A 518 -1.00 22.02 -23.95
C PRO A 518 -0.83 23.14 -22.91
N VAL A 519 -1.58 24.23 -23.06
CA VAL A 519 -1.66 25.32 -22.09
C VAL A 519 -3.13 25.59 -21.81
N ASP A 520 -3.62 25.19 -20.64
CA ASP A 520 -5.04 25.33 -20.31
C ASP A 520 -5.47 26.83 -20.31
N PRO A 521 -6.43 27.23 -21.16
CA PRO A 521 -6.93 28.61 -21.20
C PRO A 521 -7.57 29.08 -19.88
N ALA A 522 -7.96 28.14 -19.00
CA ALA A 522 -8.50 28.45 -17.68
C ALA A 522 -7.42 28.69 -16.61
N TYR A 523 -6.14 28.41 -16.90
CA TYR A 523 -5.06 28.73 -15.97
C TYR A 523 -4.87 30.24 -15.78
N PRO A 524 -4.39 30.68 -14.60
CA PRO A 524 -4.01 32.08 -14.41
C PRO A 524 -2.97 32.53 -15.44
N PRO A 525 -2.99 33.80 -15.92
CA PRO A 525 -2.05 34.29 -16.93
C PRO A 525 -0.58 34.12 -16.57
N SER A 526 -0.23 34.25 -15.28
CA SER A 526 1.12 33.99 -14.76
C SER A 526 1.57 32.54 -14.96
N ARG A 527 0.67 31.57 -14.73
CA ARG A 527 0.95 30.15 -14.94
C ARG A 527 1.09 29.84 -16.42
N GLN A 528 0.23 30.42 -17.25
CA GLN A 528 0.34 30.31 -18.71
C GLN A 528 1.70 30.86 -19.19
N ALA A 529 2.09 32.04 -18.73
CA ALA A 529 3.40 32.63 -19.03
C ALA A 529 4.56 31.74 -18.56
N MET A 530 4.50 31.16 -17.35
CA MET A 530 5.51 30.22 -16.87
C MET A 530 5.64 28.98 -17.75
N LEU A 531 4.52 28.41 -18.21
CA LEU A 531 4.53 27.25 -19.12
C LEU A 531 5.09 27.61 -20.49
N LEU A 532 4.74 28.78 -21.03
CA LEU A 532 5.26 29.28 -22.30
C LEU A 532 6.75 29.59 -22.20
N ASP A 533 7.22 30.20 -21.11
CA ASP A 533 8.64 30.48 -20.87
C ASP A 533 9.46 29.18 -20.71
N ASP A 534 8.90 28.16 -20.04
CA ASP A 534 9.54 26.84 -19.87
C ASP A 534 9.47 25.96 -21.12
N ALA A 535 8.49 26.16 -22.00
CA ALA A 535 8.42 25.45 -23.27
C ALA A 535 9.26 26.14 -24.36
N ASP A 536 9.29 27.47 -24.39
CA ASP A 536 9.78 28.29 -25.51
C ASP A 536 9.21 27.84 -26.87
N PRO A 537 7.88 27.88 -27.06
CA PRO A 537 7.24 27.36 -28.27
C PRO A 537 7.43 28.33 -29.44
N ALA A 538 7.55 27.78 -30.65
CA ALA A 538 7.66 28.54 -31.89
C ALA A 538 6.39 29.35 -32.21
N LEU A 539 5.24 28.88 -31.74
CA LEU A 539 3.92 29.44 -32.03
C LEU A 539 2.91 29.01 -30.94
N VAL A 540 1.93 29.87 -30.64
CA VAL A 540 0.75 29.52 -29.84
C VAL A 540 -0.48 29.44 -30.76
N VAL A 541 -1.17 28.31 -30.76
CA VAL A 541 -2.45 28.11 -31.45
C VAL A 541 -3.59 28.28 -30.44
N THR A 542 -4.53 29.18 -30.72
CA THR A 542 -5.53 29.63 -29.74
C THR A 542 -6.77 30.22 -30.43
N THR A 543 -7.78 30.65 -29.67
CA THR A 543 -8.91 31.47 -30.14
C THR A 543 -8.66 32.96 -29.89
N ALA A 544 -9.38 33.86 -30.57
CA ALA A 544 -9.22 35.31 -30.38
C ALA A 544 -9.46 35.79 -28.93
N PRO A 545 -10.49 35.30 -28.19
CA PRO A 545 -10.70 35.69 -26.80
C PRO A 545 -9.56 35.30 -25.85
N VAL A 546 -8.90 34.17 -26.13
CA VAL A 546 -7.74 33.71 -25.34
C VAL A 546 -6.49 34.48 -25.76
N ALA A 547 -6.29 34.72 -27.06
CA ALA A 547 -5.16 35.52 -27.58
C ALA A 547 -5.07 36.91 -26.95
N ALA A 548 -6.21 37.58 -26.72
CA ALA A 548 -6.27 38.90 -26.09
C ALA A 548 -5.74 38.94 -24.65
N ARG A 549 -5.60 37.79 -23.99
CA ARG A 549 -5.16 37.64 -22.59
C ARG A 549 -3.76 37.03 -22.46
N LEU A 550 -3.20 36.52 -23.56
CA LEU A 550 -1.89 35.90 -23.59
C LEU A 550 -0.79 36.96 -23.69
N ASP A 551 0.40 36.60 -23.23
CA ASP A 551 1.60 37.43 -23.33
C ASP A 551 2.00 37.63 -24.81
N PRO A 552 2.22 38.87 -25.29
CA PRO A 552 2.54 39.15 -26.69
C PRO A 552 3.93 38.68 -27.16
N ARG A 553 4.76 38.11 -26.26
CA ARG A 553 6.14 37.68 -26.59
C ARG A 553 6.22 36.52 -27.59
N THR A 554 5.21 35.66 -27.68
CA THR A 554 5.20 34.50 -28.59
C THR A 554 4.25 34.73 -29.76
N PRO A 555 4.62 34.39 -31.01
CA PRO A 555 3.70 34.47 -32.15
C PRO A 555 2.41 33.67 -31.91
N VAL A 556 1.28 34.24 -32.32
CA VAL A 556 -0.05 33.65 -32.13
C VAL A 556 -0.72 33.32 -33.47
N PHE A 557 -1.39 32.18 -33.52
CA PHE A 557 -2.27 31.77 -34.61
C PHE A 557 -3.69 31.52 -34.08
N VAL A 558 -4.66 32.25 -34.61
CA VAL A 558 -6.07 32.17 -34.21
C VAL A 558 -6.82 31.19 -35.11
N VAL A 559 -7.58 30.26 -34.52
CA VAL A 559 -8.27 29.17 -35.24
C VAL A 559 -9.79 29.38 -35.45
N ASP A 560 -10.30 30.57 -35.14
CA ASP A 560 -11.75 30.83 -35.14
C ASP A 560 -12.37 30.69 -36.56
N ASP A 561 -11.62 31.01 -37.62
CA ASP A 561 -12.11 31.04 -39.01
C ASP A 561 -11.76 29.78 -39.84
N LEU A 562 -11.47 28.64 -39.21
CA LEU A 562 -11.12 27.41 -39.93
C LEU A 562 -12.21 26.91 -40.91
N ASP A 563 -13.44 27.42 -40.77
CA ASP A 563 -14.61 27.11 -41.60
C ASP A 563 -14.77 28.01 -42.83
N ALA A 564 -14.14 29.18 -42.86
CA ALA A 564 -14.45 30.23 -43.81
C ALA A 564 -13.93 29.98 -45.25
N GLY A 565 -13.60 28.74 -45.60
CA GLY A 565 -13.16 28.39 -46.96
C GLY A 565 -11.94 29.20 -47.39
N ILE A 566 -10.85 29.16 -46.61
CA ILE A 566 -9.57 29.73 -47.04
C ILE A 566 -9.12 28.93 -48.28
N GLU A 567 -9.30 29.50 -49.46
CA GLU A 567 -8.90 28.93 -50.75
C GLU A 567 -7.37 28.68 -50.75
N PRO A 568 -6.92 27.51 -51.21
CA PRO A 568 -5.51 27.14 -51.24
C PRO A 568 -4.80 27.78 -52.44
N ASP A 569 -4.88 29.10 -52.62
CA ASP A 569 -4.09 29.77 -53.65
C ASP A 569 -2.66 30.00 -53.16
N GLY A 570 -1.74 29.20 -53.71
CA GLY A 570 -0.29 29.36 -53.53
C GLY A 570 0.36 28.55 -52.42
N ILE A 571 -0.30 27.51 -51.88
CA ILE A 571 0.33 26.60 -50.92
C ILE A 571 1.40 25.76 -51.64
N VAL A 572 2.67 26.17 -51.51
CA VAL A 572 3.81 25.30 -51.78
C VAL A 572 3.83 24.24 -50.66
N THR A 573 3.35 23.04 -50.95
CA THR A 573 3.59 21.87 -50.10
C THR A 573 5.06 21.49 -50.23
N GLY A 574 5.93 22.15 -49.45
CA GLY A 574 7.24 21.58 -49.16
C GLY A 574 7.04 20.17 -48.62
N GLN A 575 7.80 19.19 -49.10
CA GLN A 575 7.79 17.86 -48.48
C GLN A 575 8.17 18.04 -47.01
N ALA A 576 7.22 17.79 -46.10
CA ALA A 576 7.52 17.73 -44.69
C ALA A 576 8.64 16.70 -44.48
N ALA A 577 9.61 17.04 -43.62
CA ALA A 577 10.64 16.09 -43.25
C ALA A 577 9.99 14.81 -42.69
N PRO A 578 10.52 13.62 -42.98
CA PRO A 578 9.98 12.38 -42.44
C PRO A 578 10.02 12.43 -40.91
N VAL A 579 8.87 12.19 -40.28
CA VAL A 579 8.73 12.11 -38.82
C VAL A 579 8.94 10.66 -38.41
N GLY A 580 9.84 10.43 -37.47
CA GLY A 580 10.17 9.10 -36.95
C GLY A 580 9.48 8.79 -35.62
N PRO A 581 9.53 7.52 -35.18
CA PRO A 581 8.97 7.09 -33.90
C PRO A 581 9.69 7.70 -32.69
N ASP A 582 10.95 8.13 -32.87
CA ASP A 582 11.75 8.77 -31.83
C ASP A 582 11.50 10.28 -31.68
N ASP A 583 10.78 10.89 -32.63
CA ASP A 583 10.42 12.30 -32.54
C ASP A 583 9.36 12.53 -31.45
N LEU A 584 9.37 13.74 -30.87
CA LEU A 584 8.43 14.12 -29.83
C LEU A 584 7.02 14.26 -30.40
N ALA A 585 6.05 13.60 -29.75
CA ALA A 585 4.63 13.82 -30.00
C ALA A 585 4.11 15.00 -29.16
N TYR A 586 4.49 15.05 -27.89
CA TYR A 586 4.07 16.13 -27.00
C TYR A 586 5.03 16.37 -25.85
N VAL A 587 4.95 17.57 -25.29
CA VAL A 587 5.52 17.92 -23.99
C VAL A 587 4.39 18.29 -23.06
N LEU A 588 4.26 17.58 -21.93
CA LEU A 588 3.23 17.85 -20.94
C LEU A 588 3.85 18.28 -19.62
N HIS A 589 3.47 19.46 -19.13
CA HIS A 589 4.00 20.00 -17.88
C HIS A 589 3.29 19.43 -16.66
N THR A 590 4.10 19.05 -15.67
CA THR A 590 3.62 18.61 -14.35
C THR A 590 4.17 19.54 -13.25
N SER A 591 3.59 19.49 -12.05
CA SER A 591 4.10 20.20 -10.87
C SER A 591 5.52 19.74 -10.51
N GLY A 592 6.38 20.68 -10.12
CA GLY A 592 7.76 20.42 -9.71
C GLY A 592 7.96 20.73 -8.22
N SER A 593 8.79 19.94 -7.54
CA SER A 593 9.06 20.09 -6.10
C SER A 593 9.70 21.44 -5.71
N THR A 594 10.31 22.13 -6.67
CA THR A 594 10.91 23.46 -6.53
C THR A 594 9.94 24.61 -6.85
N GLY A 595 8.67 24.29 -7.17
CA GLY A 595 7.65 25.25 -7.58
C GLY A 595 7.71 25.70 -9.04
N ARG A 596 8.65 25.16 -9.84
CA ARG A 596 8.68 25.36 -11.30
C ARG A 596 8.09 24.15 -12.03
N PRO A 597 7.23 24.34 -13.05
CA PRO A 597 6.73 23.25 -13.88
C PRO A 597 7.86 22.44 -14.50
N LYS A 598 7.65 21.14 -14.73
CA LYS A 598 8.58 20.27 -15.47
C LYS A 598 7.89 19.67 -16.69
N GLY A 599 8.39 19.98 -17.89
CA GLY A 599 7.85 19.46 -19.15
C GLY A 599 8.32 18.03 -19.41
N VAL A 600 7.41 17.06 -19.43
CA VAL A 600 7.71 15.66 -19.74
C VAL A 600 7.68 15.45 -21.26
N MET A 601 8.78 14.97 -21.83
CA MET A 601 8.93 14.81 -23.28
C MET A 601 8.55 13.40 -23.74
N VAL A 602 7.42 13.25 -24.44
CA VAL A 602 6.90 11.95 -24.90
C VAL A 602 7.04 11.82 -26.42
N ARG A 603 7.48 10.64 -26.87
CA ARG A 603 7.74 10.32 -28.28
C ARG A 603 6.57 9.63 -28.96
N HIS A 604 6.54 9.68 -30.29
CA HIS A 604 5.52 9.02 -31.10
C HIS A 604 5.43 7.51 -30.86
N GLY A 605 6.56 6.79 -30.86
CA GLY A 605 6.57 5.34 -30.65
C GLY A 605 6.07 4.92 -29.27
N ALA A 606 6.35 5.73 -28.23
CA ALA A 606 5.84 5.51 -26.87
C ALA A 606 4.32 5.65 -26.82
N LEU A 607 3.78 6.71 -27.42
CA LEU A 607 2.35 6.95 -27.52
C LEU A 607 1.66 5.86 -28.35
N ALA A 608 2.21 5.51 -29.53
CA ALA A 608 1.67 4.45 -30.37
C ALA A 608 1.61 3.11 -29.61
N ASN A 609 2.69 2.72 -28.91
CA ASN A 609 2.73 1.51 -28.10
C ASN A 609 1.59 1.47 -27.07
N LEU A 610 1.39 2.56 -26.33
CA LEU A 610 0.29 2.68 -25.38
C LEU A 610 -1.06 2.50 -26.08
N LEU A 611 -1.31 3.22 -27.18
CA LEU A 611 -2.61 3.22 -27.85
C LEU A 611 -2.98 1.80 -28.33
N PHE A 612 -2.04 1.04 -28.89
CA PHE A 612 -2.30 -0.35 -29.26
C PHE A 612 -2.49 -1.25 -28.03
N GLY A 613 -1.59 -1.15 -27.04
CA GLY A 613 -1.69 -1.98 -25.83
C GLY A 613 -2.99 -1.77 -25.05
N LEU A 614 -3.44 -0.52 -24.93
CA LEU A 614 -4.70 -0.17 -24.28
C LEU A 614 -5.90 -0.48 -25.19
N GLY A 615 -5.75 -0.30 -26.51
CA GLY A 615 -6.75 -0.68 -27.49
C GLY A 615 -7.09 -2.16 -27.44
N ASP A 616 -6.09 -3.03 -27.39
CA ASP A 616 -6.27 -4.48 -27.24
C ASP A 616 -6.93 -4.83 -25.91
N LEU A 617 -6.52 -4.18 -24.82
CA LEU A 617 -7.13 -4.39 -23.51
C LEU A 617 -8.61 -4.02 -23.53
N LEU A 618 -8.98 -2.86 -24.09
CA LEU A 618 -10.34 -2.32 -24.09
C LEU A 618 -11.21 -2.84 -25.24
N GLY A 619 -10.62 -3.53 -26.23
CA GLY A 619 -11.29 -3.96 -27.45
C GLY A 619 -11.58 -2.81 -28.42
N ALA A 620 -10.79 -1.73 -28.42
CA ALA A 620 -11.02 -0.52 -29.22
C ALA A 620 -11.15 -0.81 -30.72
N GLY A 621 -12.14 -0.20 -31.38
CA GLY A 621 -12.38 -0.41 -32.81
C GLY A 621 -13.40 0.56 -33.43
N PRO A 622 -13.79 0.33 -34.70
CA PRO A 622 -14.57 1.29 -35.49
C PRO A 622 -15.99 1.58 -34.98
N ALA A 623 -16.57 0.66 -34.21
CA ALA A 623 -17.90 0.86 -33.61
C ALA A 623 -17.85 1.75 -32.34
N HIS A 624 -16.66 2.02 -31.81
CA HIS A 624 -16.51 2.64 -30.51
C HIS A 624 -16.51 4.17 -30.59
N ARG A 625 -17.20 4.76 -29.62
CA ARG A 625 -17.45 6.19 -29.45
C ARG A 625 -16.92 6.58 -28.09
N TRP A 626 -15.85 7.37 -28.09
CA TRP A 626 -15.13 7.79 -26.89
C TRP A 626 -15.57 9.19 -26.49
N LEU A 627 -15.85 9.40 -25.21
CA LEU A 627 -16.09 10.74 -24.69
C LEU A 627 -14.75 11.48 -24.49
N GLY A 628 -14.56 12.59 -25.18
CA GLY A 628 -13.47 13.54 -24.95
C GLY A 628 -13.88 14.53 -23.86
N LEU A 629 -13.57 14.19 -22.61
CA LEU A 629 -13.96 14.91 -21.40
C LEU A 629 -12.77 15.61 -20.74
N THR A 630 -11.59 15.00 -20.79
CA THR A 630 -10.43 15.44 -20.02
C THR A 630 -9.75 16.67 -20.64
N SER A 631 -9.27 17.60 -19.80
CA SER A 631 -8.48 18.76 -20.26
C SER A 631 -7.25 18.30 -21.05
N LEU A 632 -6.90 19.02 -22.11
CA LEU A 632 -5.71 18.74 -22.91
C LEU A 632 -4.41 18.87 -22.12
N SER A 633 -4.43 19.60 -21.00
CA SER A 633 -3.29 19.73 -20.09
C SER A 633 -3.10 18.53 -19.16
N PHE A 634 -3.91 17.47 -19.32
CA PHE A 634 -3.74 16.21 -18.62
C PHE A 634 -3.56 15.06 -19.63
N ASP A 635 -2.55 14.25 -19.40
CA ASP A 635 -2.03 13.28 -20.38
C ASP A 635 -3.06 12.23 -20.81
N ILE A 636 -3.96 11.82 -19.91
CA ILE A 636 -5.04 10.86 -20.21
C ILE A 636 -5.99 11.34 -21.33
N SER A 637 -6.04 12.65 -21.66
CA SER A 637 -6.79 13.15 -22.82
C SER A 637 -6.25 12.59 -24.15
N GLY A 638 -4.96 12.22 -24.19
CA GLY A 638 -4.34 11.58 -25.35
C GLY A 638 -4.99 10.25 -25.70
N VAL A 639 -5.48 9.49 -24.70
CA VAL A 639 -6.24 8.26 -24.93
C VAL A 639 -7.60 8.58 -25.55
N GLU A 640 -8.34 9.53 -24.98
CA GLU A 640 -9.68 9.91 -25.44
C GLU A 640 -9.69 10.41 -26.89
N ILE A 641 -8.59 11.05 -27.33
CA ILE A 641 -8.47 11.63 -28.67
C ILE A 641 -7.83 10.64 -29.64
N PHE A 642 -6.62 10.15 -29.36
CA PHE A 642 -5.86 9.41 -30.37
C PHE A 642 -6.25 7.95 -30.48
N LEU A 643 -6.70 7.30 -29.40
CA LEU A 643 -7.10 5.89 -29.44
C LEU A 643 -8.25 5.64 -30.44
N PRO A 644 -9.39 6.35 -30.37
CA PRO A 644 -10.44 6.18 -31.38
C PRO A 644 -9.94 6.51 -32.78
N LEU A 645 -9.15 7.58 -32.97
CA LEU A 645 -8.67 8.02 -34.28
C LEU A 645 -7.73 7.02 -34.97
N VAL A 646 -6.89 6.30 -34.22
CA VAL A 646 -5.99 5.27 -34.80
C VAL A 646 -6.66 3.89 -34.94
N THR A 647 -7.76 3.66 -34.21
CA THR A 647 -8.51 2.40 -34.26
C THR A 647 -9.74 2.45 -35.19
N GLY A 648 -10.12 3.64 -35.66
CA GLY A 648 -11.24 3.86 -36.59
C GLY A 648 -12.56 4.24 -35.90
N GLY A 649 -12.55 4.45 -34.58
CA GLY A 649 -13.70 4.93 -33.81
C GLY A 649 -13.92 6.44 -33.94
N SER A 650 -14.73 7.01 -33.04
CA SER A 650 -15.03 8.45 -33.03
C SER A 650 -14.84 9.10 -31.66
N VAL A 651 -14.46 10.38 -31.66
CA VAL A 651 -14.37 11.24 -30.48
C VAL A 651 -15.66 12.07 -30.37
N VAL A 652 -16.36 11.96 -29.25
CA VAL A 652 -17.51 12.79 -28.88
C VAL A 652 -17.03 13.84 -27.89
N VAL A 653 -16.96 15.09 -28.31
CA VAL A 653 -16.36 16.18 -27.52
C VAL A 653 -17.36 16.72 -26.49
N ALA A 654 -16.98 16.74 -25.22
CA ALA A 654 -17.68 17.50 -24.18
C ALA A 654 -17.11 18.93 -24.12
N SER A 655 -17.69 19.85 -24.89
CA SER A 655 -17.18 21.22 -25.04
C SER A 655 -17.71 22.20 -23.97
N GLY A 656 -16.83 23.09 -23.50
CA GLY A 656 -17.17 24.21 -22.61
C GLY A 656 -17.76 23.80 -21.25
N THR A 657 -18.84 24.47 -20.84
CA THR A 657 -19.55 24.27 -19.55
C THR A 657 -20.08 22.85 -19.35
N HIS A 658 -20.33 22.09 -20.42
CA HIS A 658 -20.80 20.71 -20.35
C HIS A 658 -19.84 19.80 -19.59
N ALA A 659 -18.52 19.98 -19.73
CA ALA A 659 -17.55 19.10 -19.08
C ALA A 659 -17.54 19.23 -17.54
N ALA A 660 -18.02 20.35 -17.01
CA ALA A 660 -18.16 20.62 -15.57
C ALA A 660 -19.57 20.31 -15.03
N ASP A 661 -20.54 20.08 -15.92
CA ASP A 661 -21.94 19.79 -15.59
C ASP A 661 -22.21 18.27 -15.75
N GLY A 662 -22.15 17.54 -14.64
CA GLY A 662 -22.39 16.09 -14.60
C GLY A 662 -23.68 15.65 -15.31
N PRO A 663 -24.86 16.24 -15.00
CA PRO A 663 -26.10 15.95 -15.71
C PRO A 663 -26.02 16.15 -17.23
N ALA A 664 -25.34 17.20 -17.68
CA ALA A 664 -25.19 17.47 -19.10
C ALA A 664 -24.26 16.46 -19.78
N VAL A 665 -23.18 16.03 -19.11
CA VAL A 665 -22.33 14.91 -19.59
C VAL A 665 -23.14 13.61 -19.70
N CYS A 666 -23.94 13.27 -18.69
CA CYS A 666 -24.80 12.08 -18.72
C CYS A 666 -25.83 12.11 -19.87
N ARG A 667 -26.33 13.30 -20.22
CA ARG A 667 -27.20 13.47 -21.40
C ARG A 667 -26.43 13.24 -22.69
N LEU A 668 -25.26 13.85 -22.84
CA LEU A 668 -24.40 13.69 -24.01
C LEU A 668 -24.02 12.22 -24.25
N ILE A 669 -23.65 11.50 -23.18
CA ILE A 669 -23.34 10.05 -23.22
C ILE A 669 -24.50 9.25 -23.83
N ARG A 670 -25.74 9.55 -23.43
CA ARG A 670 -26.94 8.87 -23.94
C ARG A 670 -27.27 9.25 -25.37
N GLU A 671 -27.39 10.55 -25.65
CA GLU A 671 -27.77 11.07 -26.97
C GLU A 671 -26.78 10.66 -28.06
N GLN A 672 -25.49 10.70 -27.73
CA GLN A 672 -24.43 10.30 -28.65
C GLN A 672 -24.05 8.84 -28.53
N ARG A 673 -24.77 8.00 -27.77
CA ARG A 673 -24.50 6.56 -27.60
C ARG A 673 -23.02 6.27 -27.35
N VAL A 674 -22.43 6.98 -26.40
CA VAL A 674 -21.03 6.81 -26.02
C VAL A 674 -20.83 5.39 -25.48
N THR A 675 -19.73 4.76 -25.89
CA THR A 675 -19.40 3.38 -25.51
C THR A 675 -18.24 3.31 -24.52
N HIS A 676 -17.35 4.29 -24.55
CA HIS A 676 -16.14 4.33 -23.74
C HIS A 676 -16.05 5.67 -23.05
N VAL A 677 -15.87 5.62 -21.73
CA VAL A 677 -15.73 6.81 -20.89
C VAL A 677 -14.51 6.62 -20.01
N GLN A 678 -13.69 7.65 -19.96
CA GLN A 678 -12.58 7.73 -19.03
C GLN A 678 -12.82 8.90 -18.08
N ALA A 679 -12.52 8.69 -16.80
CA ALA A 679 -12.47 9.75 -15.80
C ALA A 679 -11.55 9.37 -14.64
N THR A 680 -11.21 10.35 -13.83
CA THR A 680 -10.58 10.11 -12.53
C THR A 680 -11.60 9.51 -11.56
N PRO A 681 -11.19 8.82 -10.49
CA PRO A 681 -12.12 8.42 -9.42
C PRO A 681 -13.03 9.55 -8.93
N SER A 682 -12.47 10.75 -8.74
CA SER A 682 -13.26 11.96 -8.42
C SER A 682 -14.28 12.31 -9.53
N GLY A 683 -13.87 12.28 -10.80
CA GLY A 683 -14.78 12.51 -11.93
C GLY A 683 -15.89 11.47 -12.03
N TRP A 684 -15.59 10.20 -11.76
CA TRP A 684 -16.58 9.14 -11.71
C TRP A 684 -17.62 9.33 -10.60
N ARG A 685 -17.20 9.81 -9.41
CA ARG A 685 -18.14 10.17 -8.34
C ARG A 685 -19.13 11.25 -8.81
N ILE A 686 -18.63 12.31 -9.43
CA ILE A 686 -19.47 13.40 -9.97
C ILE A 686 -20.50 12.84 -10.98
N LEU A 687 -20.08 11.96 -11.89
CA LEU A 687 -20.98 11.34 -12.87
C LEU A 687 -22.03 10.44 -12.21
N LEU A 688 -21.64 9.62 -11.23
CA LEU A 688 -22.56 8.74 -10.51
C LEU A 688 -23.61 9.53 -9.73
N ASP A 689 -23.22 10.62 -9.07
CA ASP A 689 -24.10 11.50 -8.31
C ASP A 689 -25.04 12.29 -9.25
N ALA A 690 -24.59 12.55 -10.48
CA ALA A 690 -25.40 13.12 -11.56
C ALA A 690 -26.34 12.12 -12.25
N GLY A 691 -26.45 10.88 -11.75
CA GLY A 691 -27.38 9.87 -12.25
C GLY A 691 -26.81 8.95 -13.34
N PHE A 692 -25.49 8.90 -13.55
CA PHE A 692 -24.88 7.98 -14.49
C PHE A 692 -25.25 6.51 -14.15
N GLY A 693 -25.87 5.83 -15.11
CA GLY A 693 -26.25 4.42 -15.02
C GLY A 693 -27.32 4.08 -13.98
N GLY A 694 -28.11 5.06 -13.52
CA GLY A 694 -29.23 4.84 -12.59
C GLY A 694 -30.55 4.42 -13.26
N PRO A 695 -31.49 3.78 -12.53
CA PRO A 695 -32.81 3.37 -13.06
C PRO A 695 -33.70 4.54 -13.48
N ASP A 696 -33.51 5.73 -12.89
CA ASP A 696 -34.21 6.98 -13.23
C ASP A 696 -33.50 7.76 -14.36
N ALA A 697 -32.54 7.16 -15.07
CA ALA A 697 -31.91 7.79 -16.25
C ALA A 697 -32.86 7.89 -17.47
N GLY A 698 -34.08 7.35 -17.34
CA GLY A 698 -35.22 7.66 -18.19
C GLY A 698 -35.86 8.98 -17.76
N GLY A 699 -35.78 10.00 -18.61
CA GLY A 699 -36.64 11.18 -18.47
C GLY A 699 -38.12 10.80 -18.63
N PRO A 700 -39.05 11.76 -18.49
CA PRO A 700 -40.49 11.52 -18.55
C PRO A 700 -41.03 10.93 -19.88
N ASP A 701 -40.19 10.80 -20.91
CA ASP A 701 -40.49 10.07 -22.16
C ASP A 701 -39.86 8.67 -22.15
N ALA A 702 -40.45 7.76 -21.38
CA ALA A 702 -40.04 6.37 -21.26
C ALA A 702 -40.58 5.51 -22.42
N ASP A 703 -39.94 5.61 -23.60
CA ASP A 703 -40.10 4.64 -24.70
C ASP A 703 -38.77 4.30 -25.41
N SER A 704 -37.63 4.75 -24.85
CA SER A 704 -36.29 4.40 -25.37
C SER A 704 -35.67 3.26 -24.57
N PRO A 705 -35.13 2.20 -25.20
CA PRO A 705 -34.58 1.06 -24.50
C PRO A 705 -33.42 1.47 -23.59
N ASP A 706 -33.47 0.90 -22.40
CA ASP A 706 -32.61 1.14 -21.25
C ASP A 706 -31.13 0.95 -21.61
N VAL A 707 -30.35 2.04 -21.61
CA VAL A 707 -28.89 2.05 -21.89
C VAL A 707 -28.11 1.36 -20.76
N GLY A 708 -28.79 0.98 -19.66
CA GLY A 708 -28.25 0.13 -18.59
C GLY A 708 -28.63 -1.35 -18.70
N SER A 709 -29.44 -1.76 -19.68
CA SER A 709 -29.83 -3.17 -19.81
C SER A 709 -28.72 -4.00 -20.49
N PRO A 710 -28.42 -5.21 -19.98
CA PRO A 710 -27.34 -6.07 -20.49
C PRO A 710 -27.51 -6.53 -21.94
N GLU A 711 -28.66 -6.27 -22.57
CA GLU A 711 -28.93 -6.62 -23.98
C GLU A 711 -28.51 -5.52 -24.97
N SER A 712 -28.14 -4.31 -24.50
CA SER A 712 -27.66 -3.18 -25.31
C SER A 712 -26.22 -2.77 -24.97
N GLY A 713 -25.26 -3.70 -25.06
CA GLY A 713 -23.80 -3.44 -25.09
C GLY A 713 -23.29 -2.31 -24.18
N GLY A 714 -23.23 -2.56 -22.87
CA GLY A 714 -22.97 -1.52 -21.86
C GLY A 714 -21.60 -0.82 -21.95
N ILE A 715 -21.49 0.33 -21.25
CA ILE A 715 -20.31 1.21 -21.26
C ILE A 715 -19.06 0.50 -20.74
N VAL A 716 -17.92 0.75 -21.38
CA VAL A 716 -16.58 0.44 -20.88
C VAL A 716 -16.03 1.66 -20.13
N ALA A 717 -15.86 1.53 -18.83
CA ALA A 717 -15.34 2.58 -17.95
C ALA A 717 -13.84 2.39 -17.70
N LEU A 718 -13.07 3.45 -17.89
CA LEU A 718 -11.67 3.54 -17.50
C LEU A 718 -11.52 4.54 -16.35
N ALA A 719 -10.99 4.09 -15.23
CA ALA A 719 -10.63 4.93 -14.09
C ALA A 719 -9.11 5.08 -14.02
N GLY A 720 -8.60 6.30 -13.87
CA GLY A 720 -7.16 6.55 -13.83
C GLY A 720 -6.80 7.88 -13.17
N GLY A 721 -5.51 8.13 -12.97
CA GLY A 721 -5.04 9.39 -12.38
C GLY A 721 -5.07 9.44 -10.84
N GLU A 722 -5.94 8.70 -10.15
CA GLU A 722 -5.98 8.59 -8.67
C GLU A 722 -6.09 7.14 -8.19
N ALA A 723 -5.88 6.91 -6.89
CA ALA A 723 -6.20 5.62 -6.29
C ALA A 723 -7.72 5.43 -6.31
N LEU A 724 -8.20 4.37 -6.96
CA LEU A 724 -9.63 4.06 -7.05
C LEU A 724 -10.12 3.36 -5.76
N PRO A 725 -11.00 3.99 -4.97
CA PRO A 725 -11.50 3.40 -3.73
C PRO A 725 -12.40 2.19 -4.00
N LEU A 726 -12.31 1.16 -3.15
CA LEU A 726 -13.10 -0.06 -3.29
C LEU A 726 -14.63 0.17 -3.30
N PRO A 727 -15.22 1.05 -2.45
CA PRO A 727 -16.65 1.34 -2.51
C PRO A 727 -17.07 1.93 -3.86
N LEU A 728 -16.31 2.91 -4.36
CA LEU A 728 -16.55 3.53 -5.67
C LEU A 728 -16.40 2.51 -6.81
N ALA A 729 -15.39 1.66 -6.77
CA ALA A 729 -15.19 0.61 -7.78
C ALA A 729 -16.36 -0.38 -7.83
N ARG A 730 -16.91 -0.78 -6.68
CA ARG A 730 -18.09 -1.66 -6.60
C ARG A 730 -19.33 -1.01 -7.19
N GLU A 731 -19.60 0.23 -6.80
CA GLU A 731 -20.74 1.00 -7.29
C GLU A 731 -20.65 1.20 -8.81
N LEU A 732 -19.50 1.66 -9.30
CA LEU A 732 -19.28 1.91 -10.72
C LEU A 732 -19.37 0.62 -11.53
N ARG A 733 -18.70 -0.46 -11.10
CA ARG A 733 -18.72 -1.76 -11.80
C ARG A 733 -20.12 -2.35 -11.92
N ALA A 734 -21.03 -2.05 -10.99
CA ALA A 734 -22.42 -2.50 -11.06
C ALA A 734 -23.26 -1.75 -12.11
N ARG A 735 -22.82 -0.58 -12.59
CA ARG A 735 -23.52 0.26 -13.55
C ARG A 735 -22.90 0.27 -14.96
N VAL A 736 -21.79 -0.43 -15.15
CA VAL A 736 -21.04 -0.48 -16.41
C VAL A 736 -20.75 -1.92 -16.80
N ALA A 737 -20.61 -2.20 -18.09
CA ALA A 737 -20.30 -3.54 -18.57
C ALA A 737 -18.89 -3.98 -18.14
N ARG A 738 -17.96 -3.03 -18.08
CA ARG A 738 -16.57 -3.29 -17.73
C ARG A 738 -15.94 -2.09 -17.06
N LEU A 739 -15.12 -2.33 -16.03
CA LEU A 739 -14.37 -1.30 -15.32
C LEU A 739 -12.89 -1.67 -15.32
N VAL A 740 -12.07 -0.82 -15.95
CA VAL A 740 -10.61 -0.95 -15.95
C VAL A 740 -10.04 0.15 -15.06
N ASN A 741 -9.16 -0.23 -14.13
CA ASN A 741 -8.36 0.70 -13.34
C ASN A 741 -6.97 0.83 -13.96
N GLY A 742 -6.69 1.96 -14.61
CA GLY A 742 -5.42 2.29 -15.24
C GLY A 742 -4.50 3.07 -14.30
N TYR A 743 -3.22 2.73 -14.31
CA TYR A 743 -2.19 3.45 -13.56
C TYR A 743 -1.01 3.76 -14.47
N GLY A 744 -0.53 4.99 -14.40
CA GLY A 744 0.75 5.40 -14.97
C GLY A 744 1.08 6.83 -14.57
N PRO A 745 2.37 7.15 -14.38
CA PRO A 745 2.83 8.52 -14.36
C PRO A 745 3.01 9.04 -15.79
N THR A 746 2.96 10.37 -15.96
CA THR A 746 3.21 11.03 -17.25
C THR A 746 4.55 10.65 -17.88
N GLU A 747 5.58 10.43 -17.05
CA GLU A 747 6.92 10.00 -17.50
C GLU A 747 7.00 8.57 -18.06
N ALA A 748 5.92 7.78 -17.93
CA ALA A 748 5.79 6.46 -18.54
C ALA A 748 4.64 6.41 -19.58
N THR A 749 4.29 7.58 -20.15
CA THR A 749 3.28 7.74 -21.21
C THR A 749 1.89 7.28 -20.77
N ILE A 750 1.20 8.12 -19.99
CA ILE A 750 -0.21 7.99 -19.59
C ILE A 750 -0.48 6.77 -18.66
N TYR A 751 -0.48 5.55 -19.20
CA TYR A 751 -0.71 4.31 -18.44
C TYR A 751 0.40 3.31 -18.69
N ALA A 752 0.89 2.72 -17.60
CA ALA A 752 1.92 1.69 -17.62
C ALA A 752 1.39 0.34 -17.15
N THR A 753 0.41 0.32 -16.24
CA THR A 753 -0.25 -0.88 -15.74
C THR A 753 -1.77 -0.71 -15.77
N ALA A 754 -2.50 -1.82 -15.83
CA ALA A 754 -3.96 -1.81 -15.76
C ALA A 754 -4.53 -3.05 -15.07
N ALA A 755 -5.65 -2.87 -14.36
CA ALA A 755 -6.45 -3.93 -13.77
C ALA A 755 -7.86 -3.94 -14.34
N ASP A 756 -8.25 -5.05 -14.97
CA ASP A 756 -9.65 -5.31 -15.33
C ASP A 756 -10.39 -5.82 -14.09
N LEU A 757 -11.37 -5.06 -13.59
CA LEU A 757 -12.03 -5.36 -12.33
C LEU A 757 -13.21 -6.32 -12.54
N PRO A 758 -13.24 -7.45 -11.79
CA PRO A 758 -14.36 -8.39 -11.86
C PRO A 758 -15.62 -7.78 -11.25
N GLU A 759 -16.76 -8.43 -11.47
CA GLU A 759 -17.99 -8.09 -10.75
C GLU A 759 -17.81 -8.26 -9.24
N GLY A 760 -18.37 -7.32 -8.46
CA GLY A 760 -18.24 -7.32 -7.00
C GLY A 760 -16.79 -7.35 -6.52
N PRO A 761 -15.90 -6.43 -6.96
CA PRO A 761 -14.49 -6.47 -6.63
C PRO A 761 -14.30 -6.46 -5.10
N GLN A 762 -13.35 -7.26 -4.61
CA GLN A 762 -12.98 -7.33 -3.18
C GLN A 762 -11.71 -6.53 -2.86
N ARG A 763 -10.94 -6.17 -3.88
CA ARG A 763 -9.73 -5.36 -3.81
C ARG A 763 -9.57 -4.60 -5.12
N VAL A 764 -9.06 -3.37 -5.05
CA VAL A 764 -8.63 -2.61 -6.22
C VAL A 764 -7.10 -2.62 -6.26
N THR A 765 -6.54 -3.05 -7.37
CA THR A 765 -5.09 -3.08 -7.65
C THR A 765 -4.79 -2.18 -8.84
N ILE A 766 -3.52 -1.79 -9.04
CA ILE A 766 -3.09 -1.16 -10.30
C ILE A 766 -2.79 -2.18 -11.41
N GLY A 767 -2.92 -3.47 -11.08
CA GLY A 767 -2.97 -4.56 -12.04
C GLY A 767 -1.60 -5.01 -12.54
N ARG A 768 -1.49 -5.32 -13.83
CA ARG A 768 -0.26 -5.82 -14.47
C ARG A 768 0.27 -4.82 -15.49
N PRO A 769 1.55 -4.91 -15.88
CA PRO A 769 2.09 -4.05 -16.92
C PRO A 769 1.34 -4.23 -18.24
N LEU A 770 1.13 -3.13 -18.94
CA LEU A 770 0.64 -3.14 -20.32
C LEU A 770 1.69 -3.76 -21.26
N PRO A 771 1.29 -4.16 -22.47
CA PRO A 771 2.21 -4.62 -23.50
C PRO A 771 3.45 -3.74 -23.69
N ASN A 772 4.59 -4.40 -23.86
CA ASN A 772 5.94 -3.82 -23.96
C ASN A 772 6.40 -3.01 -22.72
N THR A 773 5.61 -2.95 -21.64
CA THR A 773 6.03 -2.30 -20.39
C THR A 773 6.66 -3.31 -19.44
N ARG A 774 7.76 -2.90 -18.80
CA ARG A 774 8.38 -3.64 -17.69
C ARG A 774 8.12 -2.89 -16.38
N ALA A 775 7.81 -3.60 -15.32
CA ALA A 775 7.55 -3.03 -14.01
C ALA A 775 8.28 -3.82 -12.91
N TYR A 776 9.11 -3.13 -12.15
CA TYR A 776 9.90 -3.72 -11.08
C TYR A 776 9.53 -3.09 -9.74
N VAL A 777 9.45 -3.90 -8.69
CA VAL A 777 9.34 -3.41 -7.32
C VAL A 777 10.70 -3.59 -6.67
N LEU A 778 11.38 -2.48 -6.41
CA LEU A 778 12.79 -2.47 -6.01
C LEU A 778 12.97 -1.85 -4.63
N ASP A 779 14.03 -2.27 -3.94
CA ASP A 779 14.51 -1.60 -2.73
C ASP A 779 15.34 -0.34 -3.07
N ALA A 780 15.77 0.39 -2.04
CA ALA A 780 16.59 1.59 -2.19
C ALA A 780 17.96 1.37 -2.88
N ARG A 781 18.34 0.10 -3.13
CA ARG A 781 19.58 -0.30 -3.82
C ARG A 781 19.29 -0.91 -5.20
N MET A 782 18.11 -0.69 -5.76
CA MET A 782 17.69 -1.19 -7.08
C MET A 782 17.63 -2.73 -7.16
N ARG A 783 17.41 -3.43 -6.05
CA ARG A 783 17.27 -4.90 -6.05
C ARG A 783 15.80 -5.29 -5.96
N PRO A 784 15.34 -6.34 -6.67
CA PRO A 784 13.97 -6.83 -6.55
C PRO A 784 13.62 -7.21 -5.11
N VAL A 785 12.48 -6.75 -4.64
CA VAL A 785 11.92 -7.19 -3.35
C VAL A 785 11.04 -8.43 -3.54
N PRO A 786 10.93 -9.31 -2.53
CA PRO A 786 10.09 -10.50 -2.63
C PRO A 786 8.60 -10.20 -2.82
N VAL A 787 7.86 -11.19 -3.30
CA VAL A 787 6.40 -11.09 -3.41
C VAL A 787 5.77 -10.76 -2.04
N GLY A 788 4.92 -9.73 -2.01
CA GLY A 788 4.22 -9.25 -0.82
C GLY A 788 5.00 -8.24 0.02
N VAL A 789 6.29 -8.01 -0.26
CA VAL A 789 7.11 -6.98 0.40
C VAL A 789 6.93 -5.63 -0.32
N PRO A 790 6.68 -4.53 0.40
CA PRO A 790 6.66 -3.19 -0.18
C PRO A 790 8.02 -2.79 -0.75
N GLY A 791 8.00 -2.12 -1.90
CA GLY A 791 9.17 -1.45 -2.48
C GLY A 791 8.72 -0.32 -3.39
N GLU A 792 9.68 0.38 -3.97
CA GLU A 792 9.42 1.45 -4.92
C GLU A 792 9.19 0.88 -6.31
N LEU A 793 8.19 1.39 -7.03
CA LEU A 793 7.88 0.98 -8.40
C LEU A 793 8.80 1.67 -9.40
N TYR A 794 9.37 0.88 -10.31
CA TYR A 794 10.18 1.33 -11.45
C TYR A 794 9.55 0.83 -12.74
N LEU A 795 9.48 1.70 -13.74
CA LEU A 795 8.84 1.40 -15.03
C LEU A 795 9.87 1.48 -16.16
N GLY A 796 9.94 0.44 -16.99
CA GLY A 796 10.85 0.32 -18.12
C GLY A 796 10.12 0.03 -19.44
N GLY A 797 10.87 0.07 -20.54
CA GLY A 797 10.37 -0.21 -21.89
C GLY A 797 10.17 1.03 -22.77
N PRO A 798 9.67 0.87 -24.00
CA PRO A 798 9.48 1.96 -24.97
C PRO A 798 8.54 3.07 -24.49
N GLY A 799 7.63 2.79 -23.56
CA GLY A 799 6.72 3.77 -22.95
C GLY A 799 7.40 4.81 -22.06
N VAL A 800 8.66 4.60 -21.66
CA VAL A 800 9.41 5.56 -20.86
C VAL A 800 9.73 6.81 -21.68
N ALA A 801 9.39 7.98 -21.13
CA ALA A 801 9.62 9.29 -21.73
C ALA A 801 11.11 9.58 -21.98
N SER A 802 11.39 10.55 -22.84
CA SER A 802 12.76 10.96 -23.16
C SER A 802 13.46 11.58 -21.94
N GLY A 803 12.71 12.31 -21.13
CA GLY A 803 13.19 13.01 -19.93
C GLY A 803 12.35 14.27 -19.66
N TYR A 804 12.92 15.17 -18.87
CA TYR A 804 12.36 16.49 -18.60
C TYR A 804 12.99 17.56 -19.50
N LEU A 805 12.16 18.39 -20.12
CA LEU A 805 12.55 19.47 -21.02
C LEU A 805 13.52 20.42 -20.31
N ARG A 806 14.70 20.62 -20.88
CA ARG A 806 15.77 21.51 -20.36
C ARG A 806 16.19 21.24 -18.91
N GLN A 807 15.98 20.03 -18.40
CA GLN A 807 16.34 19.62 -17.03
C GLN A 807 17.14 18.31 -17.02
N PRO A 808 18.40 18.30 -17.53
CA PRO A 808 19.20 17.08 -17.64
C PRO A 808 19.57 16.45 -16.29
N GLU A 809 19.79 17.26 -15.26
CA GLU A 809 20.11 16.78 -13.91
C GLU A 809 18.93 15.99 -13.30
N LEU A 810 17.74 16.58 -13.28
CA LEU A 810 16.51 15.90 -12.83
C LEU A 810 16.19 14.68 -13.69
N THR A 811 16.48 14.74 -14.99
CA THR A 811 16.33 13.59 -15.89
C THR A 811 17.26 12.45 -15.48
N GLY A 812 18.52 12.72 -15.19
CA GLY A 812 19.47 11.69 -14.71
C GLY A 812 19.10 11.10 -13.35
N GLU A 813 18.47 11.89 -12.47
CA GLU A 813 17.99 11.42 -11.17
C GLU A 813 16.81 10.45 -11.29
N ARG A 814 15.86 10.73 -12.20
CA ARG A 814 14.59 9.99 -12.30
C ARG A 814 14.55 8.93 -13.38
N PHE A 815 15.36 9.06 -14.43
CA PHE A 815 15.46 8.10 -15.54
C PHE A 815 16.81 7.38 -15.46
N VAL A 816 16.88 6.40 -14.58
CA VAL A 816 18.11 5.66 -14.25
C VAL A 816 18.36 4.52 -15.25
N PRO A 817 19.60 4.03 -15.40
CA PRO A 817 19.88 2.84 -16.22
C PRO A 817 19.07 1.63 -15.74
N ASP A 818 18.54 0.83 -16.67
CA ASP A 818 17.88 -0.44 -16.35
C ASP A 818 18.93 -1.55 -16.18
N PRO A 819 19.20 -2.04 -14.96
CA PRO A 819 20.17 -3.11 -14.74
C PRO A 819 19.66 -4.49 -15.23
N PHE A 820 18.38 -4.58 -15.61
CA PHE A 820 17.72 -5.80 -16.06
C PHE A 820 17.39 -5.77 -17.56
N ALA A 821 17.79 -4.72 -18.27
CA ALA A 821 17.51 -4.59 -19.70
C ALA A 821 18.19 -5.71 -20.51
N PRO A 822 17.52 -6.24 -21.57
CA PRO A 822 18.16 -7.15 -22.50
C PRO A 822 19.40 -6.51 -23.13
N ALA A 823 20.39 -7.34 -23.47
CA ALA A 823 21.58 -6.88 -24.16
C ALA A 823 21.20 -6.17 -25.49
N GLY A 824 21.69 -4.95 -25.68
CA GLY A 824 21.41 -4.14 -26.87
C GLY A 824 20.24 -3.14 -26.73
N SER A 825 19.54 -3.13 -25.59
CA SER A 825 18.55 -2.08 -25.28
C SER A 825 19.23 -0.71 -25.10
N GLY A 826 19.18 0.12 -26.13
CA GLY A 826 19.66 1.51 -26.10
C GLY A 826 18.54 2.53 -25.86
N GLY A 827 18.92 3.80 -25.65
CA GLY A 827 17.97 4.91 -25.55
C GLY A 827 17.01 4.80 -24.35
N SER A 828 15.74 5.14 -24.55
CA SER A 828 14.73 5.05 -23.48
C SER A 828 14.45 3.62 -23.01
N ALA A 829 14.59 2.63 -23.91
CA ALA A 829 14.23 1.24 -23.65
C ALA A 829 15.24 0.55 -22.71
N GLY A 830 16.44 1.13 -22.56
CA GLY A 830 17.46 0.70 -21.58
C GLY A 830 17.44 1.50 -20.27
N ARG A 831 16.36 2.24 -19.98
CA ARG A 831 16.21 3.05 -18.75
C ARG A 831 14.96 2.65 -17.96
N LEU A 832 15.03 2.84 -16.65
CA LEU A 832 13.89 2.79 -15.74
C LEU A 832 13.51 4.21 -15.30
N TYR A 833 12.21 4.50 -15.32
CA TYR A 833 11.66 5.65 -14.62
C TYR A 833 11.35 5.28 -13.17
N ARG A 834 11.94 6.03 -12.24
CA ARG A 834 11.72 5.94 -10.78
C ARG A 834 10.46 6.71 -10.39
N THR A 835 9.36 6.01 -10.11
CA THR A 835 8.05 6.66 -9.95
C THR A 835 7.89 7.42 -8.63
N GLY A 836 8.63 7.02 -7.58
CA GLY A 836 8.38 7.45 -6.20
C GLY A 836 7.14 6.82 -5.56
N ASP A 837 6.47 5.88 -6.23
CA ASP A 837 5.29 5.18 -5.69
C ASP A 837 5.70 3.89 -4.96
N LEU A 838 5.15 3.69 -3.76
CA LEU A 838 5.30 2.46 -2.99
C LEU A 838 4.20 1.48 -3.37
N VAL A 839 4.62 0.28 -3.77
CA VAL A 839 3.72 -0.81 -4.15
C VAL A 839 4.23 -2.12 -3.55
N ARG A 840 3.38 -3.13 -3.52
CA ARG A 840 3.82 -4.53 -3.34
C ARG A 840 3.27 -5.39 -4.45
N ARG A 841 4.07 -6.34 -4.92
CA ARG A 841 3.61 -7.35 -5.88
C ARG A 841 2.84 -8.45 -5.16
N LEU A 842 1.67 -8.81 -5.65
CA LEU A 842 0.85 -9.91 -5.14
C LEU A 842 1.29 -11.25 -5.76
N PRO A 843 0.93 -12.40 -5.15
CA PRO A 843 1.30 -13.72 -5.69
C PRO A 843 0.79 -14.00 -7.10
N ASP A 844 -0.32 -13.39 -7.50
CA ASP A 844 -0.81 -13.50 -8.87
C ASP A 844 -0.02 -12.63 -9.86
N GLY A 845 0.85 -11.74 -9.39
CA GLY A 845 1.65 -10.83 -10.21
C GLY A 845 1.02 -9.45 -10.43
N ARG A 846 -0.16 -9.16 -9.86
CA ARG A 846 -0.72 -7.81 -9.82
C ARG A 846 0.03 -6.94 -8.79
N PHE A 847 0.01 -5.63 -8.99
CA PHE A 847 0.58 -4.67 -8.03
C PHE A 847 -0.51 -4.02 -7.17
N ASP A 848 -0.29 -4.04 -5.87
CA ASP A 848 -1.11 -3.37 -4.86
C ASP A 848 -0.45 -2.03 -4.52
N PHE A 849 -1.17 -0.93 -4.75
CA PHE A 849 -0.67 0.42 -4.49
C PHE A 849 -0.79 0.74 -3.00
N ILE A 850 0.33 1.13 -2.37
CA ILE A 850 0.38 1.42 -0.93
C ILE A 850 0.32 2.93 -0.70
N GLY A 851 1.06 3.70 -1.51
CA GLY A 851 1.15 5.15 -1.35
C GLY A 851 2.37 5.70 -2.08
N ARG A 852 2.88 6.84 -1.63
CA ARG A 852 4.10 7.46 -2.16
C ARG A 852 5.24 7.40 -1.15
N ALA A 853 6.45 7.26 -1.67
CA ALA A 853 7.69 7.36 -0.90
C ALA A 853 8.09 8.83 -0.63
N ASP A 854 7.60 9.75 -1.46
CA ASP A 854 7.80 11.19 -1.32
C ASP A 854 6.51 11.94 -0.92
N GLN A 855 6.56 13.27 -0.93
CA GLN A 855 5.49 14.15 -0.44
C GLN A 855 4.49 14.54 -1.53
N GLN A 856 4.56 13.92 -2.69
CA GLN A 856 3.64 14.20 -3.78
C GLN A 856 2.28 13.58 -3.49
N VAL A 857 1.22 14.30 -3.86
CA VAL A 857 -0.17 13.85 -3.69
C VAL A 857 -0.94 13.97 -4.99
N LYS A 858 -2.09 13.27 -5.06
CA LYS A 858 -3.04 13.36 -6.16
C LYS A 858 -4.33 13.96 -5.62
N ILE A 859 -4.76 15.08 -6.20
CA ILE A 859 -5.96 15.82 -5.78
C ILE A 859 -6.84 16.02 -7.00
N ARG A 860 -8.03 15.41 -7.00
CA ARG A 860 -8.99 15.46 -8.11
C ARG A 860 -8.37 15.08 -9.47
N GLY A 861 -7.41 14.14 -9.45
CA GLY A 861 -6.66 13.66 -10.61
C GLY A 861 -5.40 14.45 -10.93
N HIS A 862 -5.21 15.62 -10.32
CA HIS A 862 -4.03 16.43 -10.53
C HIS A 862 -2.88 15.95 -9.66
N ARG A 863 -1.72 15.76 -10.29
CA ARG A 863 -0.46 15.50 -9.59
C ARG A 863 0.04 16.80 -8.98
N VAL A 864 0.12 16.86 -7.65
CA VAL A 864 0.44 18.06 -6.87
C VAL A 864 1.64 17.77 -5.98
N GLU A 865 2.69 18.58 -6.12
CA GLU A 865 3.81 18.61 -5.20
C GLU A 865 3.46 19.56 -4.04
N LEU A 866 3.33 19.03 -2.81
CA LEU A 866 3.03 19.87 -1.65
C LEU A 866 4.08 20.97 -1.45
N GLY A 867 5.34 20.68 -1.82
CA GLY A 867 6.44 21.64 -1.83
C GLY A 867 6.22 22.86 -2.73
N GLU A 868 5.47 22.74 -3.84
CA GLU A 868 5.13 23.89 -4.71
C GLU A 868 4.18 24.86 -3.97
N ILE A 869 3.24 24.33 -3.19
CA ILE A 869 2.34 25.13 -2.36
C ILE A 869 3.10 25.74 -1.18
N GLU A 870 3.96 24.96 -0.52
CA GLU A 870 4.82 25.41 0.58
C GLU A 870 5.76 26.55 0.13
N ALA A 871 6.35 26.44 -1.06
CA ALA A 871 7.20 27.48 -1.65
C ALA A 871 6.40 28.75 -1.98
N GLY A 872 5.20 28.60 -2.55
CA GLY A 872 4.28 29.73 -2.78
C GLY A 872 3.88 30.44 -1.49
N LEU A 873 3.67 29.69 -0.40
CA LEU A 873 3.39 30.27 0.92
C LEU A 873 4.60 30.96 1.51
N ALA A 874 5.78 30.36 1.41
CA ALA A 874 7.03 30.94 1.89
C ALA A 874 7.42 32.24 1.15
N ALA A 875 6.91 32.45 -0.07
CA ALA A 875 7.08 33.70 -0.82
C ALA A 875 6.20 34.85 -0.30
N HIS A 876 5.20 34.59 0.56
CA HIS A 876 4.35 35.62 1.14
C HIS A 876 5.10 36.38 2.27
N PRO A 877 5.16 37.74 2.26
CA PRO A 877 5.97 38.51 3.23
C PRO A 877 5.65 38.29 4.70
N ALA A 878 4.42 37.85 5.01
CA ALA A 878 3.96 37.58 6.37
C ALA A 878 4.21 36.14 6.85
N VAL A 879 4.87 35.28 6.06
CA VAL A 879 5.09 33.85 6.36
C VAL A 879 6.58 33.59 6.56
N VAL A 880 6.95 32.97 7.69
CA VAL A 880 8.33 32.56 8.03
C VAL A 880 8.61 31.15 7.55
N ALA A 881 7.64 30.26 7.73
CA ALA A 881 7.70 28.87 7.29
C ALA A 881 6.29 28.36 7.02
N ALA A 882 6.16 27.41 6.11
CA ALA A 882 4.91 26.76 5.82
C ALA A 882 5.11 25.25 5.61
N ALA A 883 4.10 24.48 5.98
CA ALA A 883 3.98 23.07 5.64
C ALA A 883 2.57 22.83 5.10
N VAL A 884 2.43 21.95 4.11
CA VAL A 884 1.13 21.59 3.58
C VAL A 884 0.98 20.07 3.69
N VAL A 885 -0.22 19.62 4.06
CA VAL A 885 -0.59 18.20 4.09
C VAL A 885 -1.98 18.02 3.51
N LEU A 886 -2.21 16.83 2.97
CA LEU A 886 -3.53 16.36 2.59
C LEU A 886 -4.09 15.53 3.75
N ARG A 887 -5.31 15.84 4.21
CA ARG A 887 -6.05 15.07 5.23
C ARG A 887 -7.42 14.68 4.68
N GLY A 888 -7.98 13.56 5.14
CA GLY A 888 -9.24 12.99 4.64
C GLY A 888 -9.01 11.74 3.77
N ASP A 889 -10.10 11.03 3.44
CA ASP A 889 -10.05 9.89 2.52
C ASP A 889 -10.02 10.36 1.05
N ALA A 890 -9.90 9.43 0.09
CA ALA A 890 -9.78 9.78 -1.33
C ALA A 890 -10.93 10.63 -1.89
N THR A 891 -12.08 10.68 -1.21
CA THR A 891 -13.27 11.45 -1.60
C THR A 891 -13.43 12.76 -0.83
N GLU A 892 -12.89 12.87 0.40
CA GLU A 892 -12.95 14.06 1.27
C GLU A 892 -11.59 14.75 1.46
N ALA A 893 -10.59 14.37 0.65
CA ALA A 893 -9.23 14.87 0.75
C ALA A 893 -9.16 16.41 0.66
N THR A 894 -8.65 17.03 1.72
CA THR A 894 -8.60 18.47 1.91
C THR A 894 -7.17 18.93 2.17
N LEU A 895 -6.72 19.96 1.44
CA LEU A 895 -5.41 20.58 1.64
C LEU A 895 -5.44 21.50 2.86
N ILE A 896 -4.54 21.24 3.81
CA ILE A 896 -4.37 22.06 5.00
C ILE A 896 -3.02 22.78 4.93
N GLY A 897 -3.05 24.11 4.98
CA GLY A 897 -1.87 24.96 5.07
C GLY A 897 -1.52 25.26 6.53
N TYR A 898 -0.38 24.74 6.99
CA TYR A 898 0.21 25.05 8.29
C TYR A 898 1.20 26.20 8.12
N VAL A 899 0.98 27.30 8.82
CA VAL A 899 1.72 28.56 8.60
C VAL A 899 2.33 29.05 9.90
N VAL A 900 3.62 29.39 9.85
CA VAL A 900 4.31 30.13 10.90
C VAL A 900 4.38 31.60 10.48
N PRO A 901 3.63 32.51 11.13
CA PRO A 901 3.58 33.91 10.73
C PRO A 901 4.83 34.68 11.16
N ALA A 902 5.21 35.70 10.40
CA ALA A 902 6.31 36.62 10.74
C ALA A 902 5.93 37.67 11.80
N GLY A 903 4.66 37.73 12.17
CA GLY A 903 4.05 38.66 13.11
C GLY A 903 2.65 38.18 13.49
N PRO A 904 1.63 39.07 13.58
CA PRO A 904 0.24 38.65 13.71
C PRO A 904 -0.15 37.67 12.59
N PRO A 905 -0.96 36.63 12.86
CA PRO A 905 -1.42 35.70 11.83
C PRO A 905 -2.03 36.45 10.65
N PRO A 906 -1.55 36.23 9.40
CA PRO A 906 -2.16 36.83 8.23
C PRO A 906 -3.58 36.29 8.05
N GLU A 907 -4.47 37.12 7.51
CA GLU A 907 -5.81 36.69 7.17
C GLU A 907 -5.75 35.52 6.15
N PRO A 908 -6.44 34.39 6.39
CA PRO A 908 -6.29 33.26 5.48
C PRO A 908 -6.80 33.53 4.04
N GLY A 909 -7.68 34.53 3.84
CA GLY A 909 -8.11 34.99 2.52
C GLY A 909 -7.00 35.69 1.75
N ALA A 910 -6.12 36.41 2.45
CA ALA A 910 -4.93 37.02 1.87
C ALA A 910 -3.92 35.96 1.41
N LEU A 911 -3.73 34.89 2.21
CA LEU A 911 -2.88 33.76 1.83
C LEU A 911 -3.42 33.01 0.60
N ARG A 912 -4.73 32.72 0.58
CA ARG A 912 -5.38 32.08 -0.57
C ARG A 912 -5.29 32.94 -1.83
N THR A 913 -5.58 34.23 -1.72
CA THR A 913 -5.47 35.20 -2.83
C THR A 913 -4.04 35.30 -3.36
N HIS A 914 -3.04 35.27 -2.48
CA HIS A 914 -1.64 35.26 -2.90
C HIS A 914 -1.28 34.01 -3.71
N LEU A 915 -1.65 32.82 -3.22
CA LEU A 915 -1.41 31.56 -3.93
C LEU A 915 -2.16 31.48 -5.26
N ALA A 916 -3.41 31.94 -5.32
CA ALA A 916 -4.24 31.94 -6.53
C ALA A 916 -3.63 32.73 -7.71
N ARG A 917 -2.67 33.63 -7.43
CA ARG A 917 -1.94 34.35 -8.48
C ARG A 917 -0.97 33.48 -9.25
N THR A 918 -0.57 32.32 -8.74
CA THR A 918 0.49 31.48 -9.34
C THR A 918 0.11 30.01 -9.42
N LEU A 919 -0.78 29.54 -8.54
CA LEU A 919 -1.21 28.15 -8.44
C LEU A 919 -2.63 27.97 -9.00
N PRO A 920 -2.91 26.82 -9.66
CA PRO A 920 -4.27 26.43 -10.03
C PRO A 920 -5.21 26.29 -8.82
N ALA A 921 -6.51 26.46 -9.05
CA ALA A 921 -7.53 26.39 -7.99
C ALA A 921 -7.50 25.09 -7.16
N ALA A 922 -7.22 23.95 -7.80
CA ALA A 922 -7.12 22.65 -7.13
C ALA A 922 -5.93 22.50 -6.16
N MET A 923 -4.94 23.40 -6.25
CA MET A 923 -3.75 23.41 -5.38
C MET A 923 -3.88 24.39 -4.20
N LEU A 924 -5.00 25.12 -4.08
CA LEU A 924 -5.20 26.12 -3.03
C LEU A 924 -5.71 25.45 -1.75
N PRO A 925 -5.00 25.57 -0.61
CA PRO A 925 -5.54 25.16 0.67
C PRO A 925 -6.80 25.96 1.02
N ASN A 926 -7.79 25.27 1.59
CA ASN A 926 -9.03 25.86 2.09
C ASN A 926 -9.11 25.82 3.62
N THR A 927 -8.14 25.16 4.28
CA THR A 927 -8.04 25.06 5.73
C THR A 927 -6.66 25.56 6.16
N TRP A 928 -6.62 26.39 7.21
CA TRP A 928 -5.40 27.03 7.67
C TRP A 928 -5.19 26.79 9.16
N VAL A 929 -3.97 26.41 9.53
CA VAL A 929 -3.56 26.21 10.93
C VAL A 929 -2.33 27.06 11.19
N PHE A 930 -2.43 28.02 12.11
CA PHE A 930 -1.31 28.86 12.49
C PHE A 930 -0.55 28.25 13.66
N LEU A 931 0.76 28.14 13.52
CA LEU A 931 1.66 27.54 14.52
C LEU A 931 2.76 28.54 14.90
N ASP A 932 3.20 28.50 16.16
CA ASP A 932 4.37 29.25 16.59
C ASP A 932 5.66 28.74 15.93
N ARG A 933 5.72 27.42 15.66
CA ARG A 933 6.82 26.75 14.95
C ARG A 933 6.33 25.44 14.35
N LEU A 934 6.98 25.01 13.27
CA LEU A 934 6.74 23.68 12.72
C LEU A 934 7.37 22.60 13.62
N PRO A 935 6.68 21.48 13.87
CA PRO A 935 7.23 20.35 14.62
C PRO A 935 8.40 19.72 13.84
N LEU A 936 9.49 19.39 14.54
CA LEU A 936 10.68 18.78 13.95
C LEU A 936 10.94 17.42 14.61
N THR A 937 11.41 16.46 13.82
CA THR A 937 11.97 15.18 14.28
C THR A 937 13.24 15.40 15.10
N ALA A 938 13.71 14.37 15.82
CA ALA A 938 14.99 14.40 16.55
C ALA A 938 16.21 14.77 15.67
N ASN A 939 16.09 14.60 14.35
CA ASN A 939 17.11 14.93 13.35
C ASN A 939 16.93 16.32 12.72
N GLY A 940 16.04 17.17 13.25
CA GLY A 940 15.83 18.54 12.79
C GLY A 940 15.06 18.70 11.48
N LYS A 941 14.46 17.62 10.95
CA LYS A 941 13.56 17.66 9.77
C LYS A 941 12.10 17.85 10.20
N LEU A 942 11.28 18.49 9.37
CA LEU A 942 9.82 18.64 9.58
C LEU A 942 9.15 17.29 9.87
N ASP A 943 8.45 17.21 11.00
CA ASP A 943 7.64 16.04 11.40
C ASP A 943 6.17 16.26 11.06
N ARG A 944 5.75 15.79 9.88
CA ARG A 944 4.36 15.94 9.41
C ARG A 944 3.36 15.06 10.15
N SER A 945 3.82 14.02 10.84
CA SER A 945 2.95 13.17 11.66
C SER A 945 2.57 13.84 12.98
N ALA A 946 3.42 14.75 13.45
CA ALA A 946 3.20 15.57 14.63
C ALA A 946 2.45 16.89 14.35
N LEU A 947 2.05 17.15 13.09
CA LEU A 947 1.21 18.31 12.76
C LEU A 947 -0.20 18.09 13.33
N PRO A 948 -0.72 19.04 14.13
CA PRO A 948 -2.01 18.87 14.81
C PRO A 948 -3.14 18.85 13.80
N ASP A 949 -4.17 18.04 14.06
CA ASP A 949 -5.39 18.12 13.26
C ASP A 949 -6.08 19.48 13.46
N PRO A 950 -6.75 20.02 12.43
CA PRO A 950 -7.45 21.30 12.55
C PRO A 950 -8.57 21.18 13.61
N PRO A 951 -8.76 22.18 14.48
CA PRO A 951 -9.82 22.16 15.47
C PRO A 951 -11.22 22.10 14.81
N PRO A 952 -12.25 21.55 15.50
CA PRO A 952 -13.60 21.40 14.95
C PRO A 952 -14.28 22.72 14.55
N ASP A 953 -13.87 23.82 15.21
CA ASP A 953 -14.41 25.16 15.01
C ASP A 953 -13.57 25.88 13.93
N ARG A 954 -14.02 25.83 12.66
CA ARG A 954 -13.24 26.31 11.52
C ARG A 954 -13.14 27.84 11.43
N ILE A 955 -11.96 28.35 11.07
CA ILE A 955 -11.79 29.60 10.32
C ILE A 955 -11.89 29.24 8.83
N LEU A 956 -13.11 29.21 8.29
CA LEU A 956 -13.36 29.43 6.87
C LEU A 956 -13.22 30.93 6.63
N VAL A 957 -12.69 31.37 5.49
CA VAL A 957 -12.54 32.81 5.21
C VAL A 957 -13.76 33.29 4.43
N PRO A 958 -14.63 34.13 5.00
CA PRO A 958 -15.69 34.80 4.24
C PRO A 958 -15.09 35.87 3.31
N GLY A 959 -15.77 36.18 2.21
CA GLY A 959 -15.47 37.35 1.39
C GLY A 959 -15.57 38.68 2.17
N PRO A 960 -15.02 39.79 1.64
CA PRO A 960 -15.02 41.09 2.33
C PRO A 960 -16.45 41.61 2.55
N PRO A 961 -16.76 42.22 3.72
CA PRO A 961 -18.12 42.62 4.07
C PRO A 961 -18.56 43.89 3.35
N THR A 962 -19.74 43.83 2.73
CA THR A 962 -20.52 45.02 2.37
C THR A 962 -21.90 44.89 2.99
N THR A 963 -22.12 45.46 4.18
CA THR A 963 -23.44 45.46 4.82
C THR A 963 -24.45 46.30 4.04
N PRO A 964 -25.61 45.75 3.62
CA PRO A 964 -26.84 46.50 3.44
C PRO A 964 -27.82 46.19 4.59
N VAL A 965 -28.75 47.11 4.84
CA VAL A 965 -29.81 47.00 5.85
C VAL A 965 -30.73 45.80 5.55
N GLU A 966 -31.06 44.99 6.57
CA GLU A 966 -32.00 43.86 6.45
C GLU A 966 -33.42 44.34 6.05
N ASP A 967 -33.79 44.15 4.79
CA ASP A 967 -35.18 44.27 4.34
C ASP A 967 -35.90 42.89 4.30
N ASP A 968 -37.17 42.89 3.92
CA ASP A 968 -38.01 41.69 3.85
C ASP A 968 -37.55 40.64 2.81
N VAL A 969 -36.90 41.03 1.70
CA VAL A 969 -36.33 40.14 0.69
C VAL A 969 -35.13 39.38 1.27
N VAL A 970 -34.24 40.09 1.95
CA VAL A 970 -33.08 39.51 2.63
C VAL A 970 -33.51 38.51 3.70
N ARG A 971 -34.50 38.86 4.54
CA ARG A 971 -35.06 37.95 5.56
C ARG A 971 -35.67 36.68 4.95
N ARG A 972 -36.34 36.79 3.80
CA ARG A 972 -36.96 35.64 3.10
C ARG A 972 -35.92 34.74 2.45
N ILE A 973 -34.90 35.31 1.79
CA ILE A 973 -33.81 34.53 1.20
C ILE A 973 -33.02 33.82 2.29
N ARG A 974 -32.71 34.50 3.41
CA ARG A 974 -32.08 33.87 4.57
C ARG A 974 -32.92 32.71 5.11
N SER A 975 -34.21 32.89 5.31
CA SER A 975 -35.10 31.80 5.77
C SER A 975 -35.11 30.60 4.81
N ILE A 976 -35.09 30.85 3.50
CA ILE A 976 -35.01 29.77 2.49
C ILE A 976 -33.69 29.01 2.62
N TRP A 977 -32.58 29.73 2.81
CA TRP A 977 -31.27 29.11 2.98
C TRP A 977 -31.17 28.32 4.27
N GLN A 978 -31.65 28.87 5.39
CA GLN A 978 -31.73 28.18 6.68
C GLN A 978 -32.53 26.88 6.57
N ASP A 979 -33.67 26.89 5.88
CA ASP A 979 -34.50 25.71 5.68
C ASP A 979 -33.86 24.67 4.76
N VAL A 980 -33.15 25.10 3.71
CA VAL A 980 -32.57 24.15 2.74
C VAL A 980 -31.24 23.58 3.24
N LEU A 981 -30.43 24.38 3.94
CA LEU A 981 -29.12 24.01 4.48
C LEU A 981 -29.20 23.41 5.89
N GLN A 982 -30.33 23.57 6.59
CA GLN A 982 -30.52 23.15 7.98
C GLN A 982 -29.54 23.85 8.96
N ILE A 983 -29.26 25.14 8.71
CA ILE A 983 -28.37 25.98 9.52
C ILE A 983 -29.20 27.12 10.12
N SER A 984 -29.14 27.30 11.44
CA SER A 984 -30.01 28.21 12.19
C SER A 984 -29.59 29.69 12.13
N ASP A 985 -28.31 29.96 11.91
CA ASP A 985 -27.74 31.30 11.91
C ASP A 985 -26.83 31.43 10.69
N ILE A 986 -27.23 32.26 9.72
CA ILE A 986 -26.54 32.45 8.44
C ILE A 986 -26.31 33.95 8.21
N GLY A 987 -25.05 34.34 8.10
CA GLY A 987 -24.61 35.70 7.78
C GLY A 987 -25.01 36.13 6.36
N LEU A 988 -25.16 37.43 6.13
CA LEU A 988 -25.58 37.96 4.81
C LEU A 988 -24.53 37.78 3.71
N ASP A 989 -23.26 37.81 4.11
CA ASP A 989 -22.09 37.73 3.25
C ASP A 989 -21.48 36.32 3.26
N GLU A 990 -22.15 35.34 3.87
CA GLU A 990 -21.70 33.95 3.87
C GLU A 990 -21.99 33.27 2.53
N ASP A 991 -20.95 32.68 1.95
CA ASP A 991 -20.99 31.99 0.67
C ASP A 991 -21.78 30.69 0.79
N LEU A 992 -22.73 30.50 -0.13
CA LEU A 992 -23.63 29.36 -0.18
C LEU A 992 -22.88 28.03 -0.22
N PHE A 993 -21.76 27.94 -0.94
CA PHE A 993 -20.94 26.74 -1.07
C PHE A 993 -20.12 26.47 0.18
N ASP A 994 -19.65 27.52 0.86
CA ASP A 994 -18.96 27.40 2.15
C ASP A 994 -19.89 26.88 3.26
N LEU A 995 -21.19 27.18 3.16
CA LEU A 995 -22.25 26.65 4.04
C LEU A 995 -22.69 25.21 3.69
N GLY A 996 -21.98 24.54 2.78
CA GLY A 996 -22.34 23.19 2.32
C GLY A 996 -23.38 23.16 1.20
N GLY A 997 -23.64 24.30 0.56
CA GLY A 997 -24.44 24.39 -0.65
C GLY A 997 -23.76 23.69 -1.83
N HIS A 998 -24.54 22.91 -2.57
CA HIS A 998 -24.13 22.28 -3.81
C HIS A 998 -25.25 22.43 -4.84
N SER A 999 -25.05 21.96 -6.07
CA SER A 999 -25.98 22.20 -7.18
C SER A 999 -27.42 21.77 -6.91
N LEU A 1000 -27.65 20.76 -6.06
CA LEU A 1000 -29.00 20.36 -5.62
C LEU A 1000 -29.60 21.35 -4.61
N THR A 1001 -28.79 21.84 -3.67
CA THR A 1001 -29.16 22.89 -2.72
C THR A 1001 -29.51 24.17 -3.46
N ILE A 1002 -28.73 24.55 -4.49
CA ILE A 1002 -29.00 25.73 -5.31
C ILE A 1002 -30.29 25.59 -6.09
N THR A 1003 -30.53 24.43 -6.72
CA THR A 1003 -31.80 24.19 -7.43
C THR A 1003 -32.99 24.25 -6.48
N ARG A 1004 -32.85 23.75 -5.24
CA ARG A 1004 -33.88 23.86 -4.20
C ARG A 1004 -34.08 25.30 -3.72
N ILE A 1005 -33.00 26.05 -3.52
CA ILE A 1005 -33.01 27.45 -3.11
C ILE A 1005 -33.63 28.31 -4.22
N SER A 1006 -33.18 28.17 -5.48
CA SER A 1006 -33.73 28.86 -6.64
C SER A 1006 -35.21 28.54 -6.85
N GLY A 1007 -35.60 27.26 -6.74
CA GLY A 1007 -37.00 26.84 -6.81
C GLY A 1007 -37.87 27.45 -5.69
N ARG A 1008 -37.33 27.55 -4.46
CA ARG A 1008 -38.01 28.20 -3.34
C ARG A 1008 -38.05 29.72 -3.47
N ILE A 1009 -37.01 30.36 -4.00
CA ILE A 1009 -37.00 31.80 -4.30
C ILE A 1009 -38.07 32.10 -5.35
N HIS A 1010 -38.14 31.29 -6.43
CA HIS A 1010 -39.20 31.40 -7.42
C HIS A 1010 -40.60 31.23 -6.79
N GLN A 1011 -40.78 30.24 -5.91
CA GLN A 1011 -42.05 29.99 -5.23
C GLN A 1011 -42.48 31.12 -4.27
N HIS A 1012 -41.55 31.69 -3.51
CA HIS A 1012 -41.85 32.65 -2.43
C HIS A 1012 -41.71 34.12 -2.83
N LEU A 1013 -40.92 34.42 -3.87
CA LEU A 1013 -40.59 35.77 -4.32
C LEU A 1013 -40.96 36.01 -5.80
N GLY A 1014 -41.33 34.96 -6.56
CA GLY A 1014 -41.81 35.08 -7.94
C GLY A 1014 -40.72 35.44 -8.96
N VAL A 1015 -39.45 35.34 -8.57
CA VAL A 1015 -38.27 35.64 -9.40
C VAL A 1015 -37.52 34.35 -9.66
N GLU A 1016 -37.25 34.06 -10.93
CA GLU A 1016 -36.36 32.95 -11.32
C GLU A 1016 -34.92 33.46 -11.29
N VAL A 1017 -34.10 32.86 -10.43
CA VAL A 1017 -32.68 33.21 -10.30
C VAL A 1017 -31.87 32.14 -11.05
N PRO A 1018 -31.23 32.49 -12.18
CA PRO A 1018 -30.39 31.57 -12.94
C PRO A 1018 -29.25 31.01 -12.07
N LEU A 1019 -28.89 29.75 -12.29
CA LEU A 1019 -27.81 29.08 -11.56
C LEU A 1019 -26.49 29.86 -11.64
N GLU A 1020 -26.21 30.48 -12.78
CA GLU A 1020 -25.05 31.35 -13.03
C GLU A 1020 -24.91 32.44 -11.97
N VAL A 1021 -26.02 33.03 -11.51
CA VAL A 1021 -26.02 34.07 -10.47
C VAL A 1021 -25.58 33.51 -9.12
N PHE A 1022 -25.89 32.26 -8.80
CA PHE A 1022 -25.39 31.62 -7.56
C PHE A 1022 -23.90 31.27 -7.64
N PHE A 1023 -23.34 31.08 -8.83
CA PHE A 1023 -21.91 30.81 -9.01
C PHE A 1023 -21.08 32.09 -9.12
N ASP A 1024 -21.66 33.16 -9.67
CA ASP A 1024 -21.02 34.46 -9.80
C ASP A 1024 -21.15 35.31 -8.52
N THR A 1025 -22.28 35.18 -7.81
CA THR A 1025 -22.63 35.95 -6.60
C THR A 1025 -23.25 35.04 -5.53
N PRO A 1026 -22.44 34.30 -4.76
CA PRO A 1026 -22.88 33.19 -3.92
C PRO A 1026 -23.39 33.58 -2.52
N THR A 1027 -23.74 34.84 -2.25
CA THR A 1027 -24.15 35.29 -0.91
C THR A 1027 -25.62 35.73 -0.84
N ILE A 1028 -26.22 35.73 0.36
CA ILE A 1028 -27.59 36.21 0.55
C ILE A 1028 -27.73 37.68 0.14
N ALA A 1029 -26.72 38.50 0.43
CA ALA A 1029 -26.72 39.93 0.10
C ALA A 1029 -26.79 40.17 -1.42
N GLU A 1030 -25.95 39.48 -2.19
CA GLU A 1030 -25.88 39.68 -3.65
C GLU A 1030 -27.07 39.03 -4.38
N ILE A 1031 -27.53 37.85 -3.92
CA ILE A 1031 -28.76 37.24 -4.46
C ILE A 1031 -29.97 38.12 -4.18
N ALA A 1032 -30.01 38.80 -3.03
CA ALA A 1032 -31.05 39.78 -2.73
C ALA A 1032 -31.00 41.00 -3.67
N GLU A 1033 -29.81 41.48 -4.04
CA GLU A 1033 -29.66 42.54 -5.06
C GLU A 1033 -30.19 42.08 -6.42
N PHE A 1034 -29.80 40.89 -6.90
CA PHE A 1034 -30.31 40.34 -8.15
C PHE A 1034 -31.85 40.22 -8.16
N VAL A 1035 -32.44 39.75 -7.06
CA VAL A 1035 -33.89 39.62 -6.92
C VAL A 1035 -34.58 40.99 -6.90
N ARG A 1036 -33.97 42.02 -6.31
CA ARG A 1036 -34.49 43.40 -6.34
C ARG A 1036 -34.48 43.99 -7.74
N ASP A 1037 -33.36 43.86 -8.44
CA ASP A 1037 -33.19 44.38 -9.80
C ASP A 1037 -34.13 43.68 -10.80
N SER A 1038 -34.39 42.39 -10.58
CA SER A 1038 -35.33 41.60 -11.38
C SER A 1038 -36.81 41.85 -10.99
N GLY A 1039 -37.08 42.31 -9.77
CA GLY A 1039 -38.42 42.56 -9.23
C GLY A 1039 -38.97 43.98 -9.44
N GLY A 1040 -38.11 44.96 -9.77
CA GLY A 1040 -38.49 46.37 -10.01
C GLY A 1040 -39.21 46.67 -11.32
N GLY A 1041 -39.49 45.64 -12.13
CA GLY A 1041 -40.13 45.74 -13.45
C GLY A 1041 -41.57 45.21 -13.50
N ARG A 1042 -42.43 45.55 -12.53
CA ARG A 1042 -43.88 45.33 -12.60
C ARG A 1042 -44.68 46.62 -12.44
#